data_AF-A0A0F6YTM9-F1
#
_entry.id   AF-A0A0F6YTM9-F1
#
_cell.length_a   1.000
_cell.length_b   1.000
_cell.length_c   1.000
_cell.angle_alpha   90.00
_cell.angle_beta   90.00
_cell.angle_gamma   90.00
#
_symmetry.space_group_name_H-M   'P 1'
#
loop_
_entity.id
_entity.type
_entity.pdbx_description
1 polymer ?
#
loop_
_entity_poly.entity_id
_entity_poly.type
_entity_poly.pdbx_seq_one_letter_code
_entity_poly.pdbx_strand_id
1 'polypeptide(L)'
;AQDPATRRIWYGIATAHDLEAHDGMTEENLYQKIFASHFGHLAIIFLWTAGNLFHVAWQGNFEQWVSNPLKVKPIAHSIWDPHFGESALKAFSKGNSYPVNIAFSGVYQWWYTIGFRTNQELYKGSVGLVILSCVLLFAGWIHLQPKFRPSLSWFKNNESRLNHHLSGLLGVSSLAWTGHLVHVAIPASRGIHIGWDNFLTTPPHPAGLTPFFTGNWTVYAENPDTAQHIYGTSQGAGTAILTFLGGFHPQTQSLWLSDIAHHQLAISVVFIIAGHMYRTNFGIGHNMKEILDAHRPPGGRLGAGHVGLFETITNSLHMQLGLALASLGVATSLTAQHMYALTPYAYLSKSFTTEAALYTHHQYIAGFLMVGAFAHGAIFFVRDYDPELNKNNVLARMLEHKEAIISHLSWVSLFLGFHTLGLYIHNDTVVAFGQPEKQILFEPVFAEYIQAASGKAIYEFNVLLSSSTSPATIAGNQVWLPGWLEAINNNKNDLFLTIGPGDFLVHHAIALGLHVTALILVKGALDARGSKLMPDKKDFGYSFPCDGPGRGGTCDISAWDAFYLAMFWMLNTIGWVTFYWHWKHMTIWGGNPGQFDESSNYIMGWLRDYLWLNSSPLINGYNPFGMNNLSVWAWMFLFGHLIW
;
A
#
# COMPACT_ATOMS: atom_id res chain seq x y z
N ALA A 1 -34.03 3.15 -18.52
CA ALA A 1 -33.99 3.66 -19.92
C ALA A 1 -35.13 4.64 -20.29
N GLN A 2 -36.28 4.60 -19.62
CA GLN A 2 -37.47 5.40 -19.99
C GLN A 2 -37.49 6.82 -19.43
N ASP A 3 -36.57 7.18 -18.52
CA ASP A 3 -36.49 8.52 -17.95
C ASP A 3 -36.22 9.56 -19.07
N PRO A 4 -37.15 10.53 -19.27
CA PRO A 4 -37.05 11.51 -20.35
C PRO A 4 -36.04 12.63 -20.05
N ALA A 5 -35.58 12.77 -18.80
CA ALA A 5 -34.63 13.80 -18.38
C ALA A 5 -33.17 13.38 -18.61
N THR A 6 -32.27 14.36 -18.56
CA THR A 6 -30.82 14.12 -18.60
C THR A 6 -30.31 13.27 -17.42
N ARG A 7 -31.09 13.17 -16.34
CA ARG A 7 -30.85 12.23 -15.22
C ARG A 7 -30.58 10.81 -15.73
N ARG A 8 -31.24 10.38 -16.81
CA ARG A 8 -31.00 9.08 -17.44
C ARG A 8 -29.54 8.84 -17.83
N ILE A 9 -28.85 9.87 -18.32
CA ILE A 9 -27.45 9.79 -18.75
C ILE A 9 -26.56 9.60 -17.52
N TRP A 10 -26.75 10.44 -16.50
CA TRP A 10 -25.96 10.39 -15.27
C TRP A 10 -26.12 9.06 -14.52
N TYR A 11 -27.36 8.62 -14.31
CA TYR A 11 -27.61 7.33 -13.67
C TYR A 11 -27.14 6.16 -14.53
N GLY A 12 -27.27 6.25 -15.87
CA GLY A 12 -26.74 5.24 -16.77
C GLY A 12 -25.23 5.04 -16.64
N ILE A 13 -24.47 6.12 -16.41
CA ILE A 13 -23.02 6.05 -16.14
C ILE A 13 -22.78 5.55 -14.71
N ALA A 14 -23.46 6.11 -13.71
CA ALA A 14 -23.23 5.82 -12.30
C ALA A 14 -23.56 4.37 -11.91
N THR A 15 -24.57 3.75 -12.54
CA THR A 15 -24.98 2.37 -12.24
C THR A 15 -24.51 1.36 -13.29
N ALA A 16 -23.65 1.76 -14.23
CA ALA A 16 -23.13 0.88 -15.27
C ALA A 16 -22.42 -0.37 -14.70
N HIS A 17 -21.76 -0.22 -13.55
CA HIS A 17 -21.05 -1.30 -12.85
C HIS A 17 -21.79 -1.84 -11.62
N ASP A 18 -22.98 -1.34 -11.29
CA ASP A 18 -23.88 -1.98 -10.31
C ASP A 18 -24.65 -3.12 -10.97
N LEU A 19 -23.92 -4.19 -11.30
CA LEU A 19 -24.40 -5.28 -12.15
C LEU A 19 -25.61 -6.01 -11.53
N GLU A 20 -25.67 -6.11 -10.21
CA GLU A 20 -26.80 -6.74 -9.49
C GLU A 20 -28.13 -6.02 -9.74
N ALA A 21 -28.09 -4.70 -9.97
CA ALA A 21 -29.27 -3.87 -10.20
C ALA A 21 -29.72 -3.83 -11.67
N HIS A 22 -29.06 -4.57 -12.58
CA HIS A 22 -29.43 -4.58 -13.99
C HIS A 22 -30.68 -5.43 -14.26
N ASP A 23 -31.52 -4.99 -15.20
CA ASP A 23 -32.74 -5.71 -15.59
C ASP A 23 -32.44 -7.14 -16.06
N GLY A 24 -33.13 -8.13 -15.48
CA GLY A 24 -32.98 -9.54 -15.87
C GLY A 24 -31.67 -10.20 -15.43
N MET A 25 -30.93 -9.60 -14.48
CA MET A 25 -29.72 -10.21 -13.94
C MET A 25 -30.04 -11.51 -13.19
N THR A 26 -29.27 -12.56 -13.49
CA THR A 26 -29.26 -13.82 -12.72
C THR A 26 -27.94 -13.93 -11.99
N GLU A 27 -27.92 -14.67 -10.89
CA GLU A 27 -26.70 -14.86 -10.10
C GLU A 27 -25.54 -15.42 -10.94
N GLU A 28 -25.79 -16.45 -11.76
CA GLU A 28 -24.74 -17.00 -12.62
C GLU A 28 -24.21 -16.00 -13.66
N ASN A 29 -25.10 -15.22 -14.29
CA ASN A 29 -24.68 -14.18 -15.25
C ASN A 29 -23.90 -13.05 -14.58
N LEU A 30 -24.22 -12.71 -13.33
CA LEU A 30 -23.50 -11.73 -12.52
C LEU A 30 -22.02 -12.16 -12.35
N TYR A 31 -21.80 -13.38 -11.86
CA TYR A 31 -20.43 -13.91 -11.69
C TYR A 31 -19.67 -13.98 -13.02
N GLN A 32 -20.31 -14.43 -14.10
CA GLN A 32 -19.67 -14.50 -15.43
C GLN A 32 -19.28 -13.11 -15.97
N LYS A 33 -20.12 -12.09 -15.79
CA LYS A 33 -19.80 -10.71 -16.16
C LYS A 33 -18.65 -10.15 -15.34
N ILE A 34 -18.68 -10.34 -14.02
CA ILE A 34 -17.59 -9.92 -13.12
C ILE A 34 -16.27 -10.57 -13.52
N PHE A 35 -16.29 -11.88 -13.80
CA PHE A 35 -15.10 -12.62 -14.21
C PHE A 35 -14.47 -12.07 -15.49
N ALA A 36 -15.27 -11.78 -16.50
CA ALA A 36 -14.78 -11.15 -17.72
C ALA A 36 -14.25 -9.73 -17.48
N SER A 37 -14.92 -8.95 -16.62
CA SER A 37 -14.45 -7.63 -16.20
C SER A 37 -13.10 -7.68 -15.49
N HIS A 38 -12.83 -8.70 -14.67
CA HIS A 38 -11.51 -8.90 -14.05
C HIS A 38 -10.41 -9.11 -15.09
N PHE A 39 -10.65 -9.92 -16.14
CA PHE A 39 -9.70 -10.06 -17.25
C PHE A 39 -9.44 -8.73 -17.97
N GLY A 40 -10.50 -7.96 -18.23
CA GLY A 40 -10.38 -6.62 -18.82
C GLY A 40 -9.55 -5.68 -17.94
N HIS A 41 -9.78 -5.69 -16.64
CA HIS A 41 -9.03 -4.86 -15.69
C HIS A 41 -7.55 -5.27 -15.60
N LEU A 42 -7.27 -6.58 -15.53
CA LEU A 42 -5.89 -7.08 -15.56
C LEU A 42 -5.16 -6.68 -16.85
N ALA A 43 -5.83 -6.78 -17.99
CA ALA A 43 -5.27 -6.36 -19.27
C ALA A 43 -4.90 -4.87 -19.30
N ILE A 44 -5.70 -4.00 -18.67
CA ILE A 44 -5.40 -2.57 -18.51
C ILE A 44 -4.12 -2.37 -17.66
N ILE A 45 -3.97 -3.11 -16.54
CA ILE A 45 -2.77 -3.03 -15.69
C ILE A 45 -1.51 -3.43 -16.48
N PHE A 46 -1.57 -4.51 -17.25
CA PHE A 46 -0.44 -4.95 -18.07
C PHE A 46 -0.12 -3.97 -19.19
N LEU A 47 -1.14 -3.40 -19.84
CA LEU A 47 -0.93 -2.36 -20.87
C LEU A 47 -0.32 -1.08 -20.29
N TRP A 48 -0.76 -0.67 -19.10
CA TRP A 48 -0.18 0.47 -18.38
C TRP A 48 1.30 0.22 -18.05
N THR A 49 1.64 -0.97 -17.54
CA THR A 49 3.03 -1.33 -17.23
C THR A 49 3.88 -1.42 -18.50
N ALA A 50 3.31 -1.95 -19.59
CA ALA A 50 3.95 -1.96 -20.90
C ALA A 50 4.24 -0.55 -21.42
N GLY A 51 3.32 0.39 -21.23
CA GLY A 51 3.48 1.80 -21.58
C GLY A 51 4.64 2.45 -20.81
N ASN A 52 4.73 2.21 -19.49
CA ASN A 52 5.84 2.71 -18.69
C ASN A 52 7.19 2.19 -19.21
N LEU A 53 7.31 0.89 -19.46
CA LEU A 53 8.53 0.28 -20.03
C LEU A 53 8.87 0.87 -21.40
N PHE A 54 7.86 1.01 -22.27
CA PHE A 54 8.03 1.53 -23.63
C PHE A 54 8.54 2.96 -23.64
N HIS A 55 7.90 3.86 -22.88
CA HIS A 55 8.29 5.26 -22.85
C HIS A 55 9.68 5.46 -22.27
N VAL A 56 10.06 4.70 -21.23
CA VAL A 56 11.42 4.75 -20.69
C VAL A 56 12.43 4.19 -21.69
N ALA A 57 12.13 3.10 -22.38
CA ALA A 57 13.03 2.52 -23.40
C ALA A 57 13.21 3.44 -24.62
N TRP A 58 12.15 4.14 -25.03
CA TRP A 58 12.14 4.96 -26.24
C TRP A 58 12.65 6.39 -26.00
N GLN A 59 12.17 7.04 -24.94
CA GLN A 59 12.34 8.48 -24.66
C GLN A 59 13.03 8.74 -23.32
N GLY A 60 13.29 7.70 -22.54
CA GLY A 60 13.99 7.80 -21.27
C GLY A 60 15.50 7.86 -21.43
N ASN A 61 16.19 7.89 -20.29
CA ASN A 61 17.64 7.89 -20.19
C ASN A 61 18.15 6.73 -19.33
N PHE A 62 17.49 5.56 -19.39
CA PHE A 62 17.73 4.44 -18.49
C PHE A 62 19.19 3.97 -18.49
N GLU A 63 19.82 3.76 -19.64
CA GLU A 63 21.23 3.33 -19.72
C GLU A 63 22.22 4.37 -19.14
N GLN A 64 21.92 5.66 -19.32
CA GLN A 64 22.71 6.74 -18.72
C GLN A 64 22.51 6.77 -17.20
N TRP A 65 21.28 6.56 -16.75
CA TRP A 65 20.95 6.48 -15.33
C TRP A 65 21.62 5.28 -14.66
N VAL A 66 21.59 4.10 -15.28
CA VAL A 66 22.29 2.88 -14.81
C VAL A 66 23.78 3.14 -14.58
N SER A 67 24.40 3.94 -15.46
CA SER A 67 25.82 4.28 -15.34
C SER A 67 26.12 5.27 -14.20
N ASN A 68 25.15 6.11 -13.80
CA ASN A 68 25.34 7.12 -12.76
C ASN A 68 24.02 7.48 -12.03
N PRO A 69 23.49 6.55 -11.21
CA PRO A 69 22.12 6.62 -10.68
C PRO A 69 21.90 7.72 -9.63
N LEU A 70 22.99 8.27 -9.07
CA LEU A 70 22.94 9.35 -8.08
C LEU A 70 22.92 10.76 -8.70
N LYS A 71 23.44 10.92 -9.93
CA LYS A 71 23.52 12.25 -10.59
C LYS A 71 22.50 12.42 -11.70
N VAL A 72 22.21 11.35 -12.44
CA VAL A 72 21.27 11.40 -13.56
C VAL A 72 19.85 11.38 -13.02
N LYS A 73 19.02 12.32 -13.45
CA LYS A 73 17.59 12.32 -13.11
C LYS A 73 16.83 11.40 -14.08
N PRO A 74 15.99 10.49 -13.59
CA PRO A 74 15.26 9.56 -14.44
C PRO A 74 14.20 10.30 -15.27
N ILE A 75 14.12 10.01 -16.56
CA ILE A 75 13.14 10.60 -17.48
C ILE A 75 11.91 9.70 -17.59
N ALA A 76 10.72 10.26 -17.43
CA ALA A 76 9.46 9.54 -17.63
C ALA A 76 9.16 9.36 -19.12
N HIS A 77 9.02 10.47 -19.83
CA HIS A 77 8.73 10.53 -21.27
C HIS A 77 8.98 11.95 -21.81
N SER A 78 8.99 12.11 -23.13
CA SER A 78 9.08 13.43 -23.77
C SER A 78 7.78 14.22 -23.61
N ILE A 79 7.86 15.55 -23.60
CA ILE A 79 6.71 16.45 -23.64
C ILE A 79 6.49 16.90 -25.09
N TRP A 80 5.26 16.77 -25.56
CA TRP A 80 4.80 17.33 -26.82
C TRP A 80 3.54 18.15 -26.57
N ASP A 81 3.72 19.47 -26.40
CA ASP A 81 2.63 20.42 -26.20
C ASP A 81 2.82 21.64 -27.11
N PRO A 82 1.98 21.83 -28.15
CA PRO A 82 2.11 22.93 -29.09
C PRO A 82 1.83 24.31 -28.47
N HIS A 83 1.27 24.36 -27.27
CA HIS A 83 1.02 25.61 -26.54
C HIS A 83 2.26 26.12 -25.79
N PHE A 84 3.33 25.32 -25.71
CA PHE A 84 4.57 25.74 -25.06
C PHE A 84 5.25 26.88 -25.83
N GLY A 85 5.44 28.01 -25.15
CA GLY A 85 6.35 29.05 -25.63
C GLY A 85 7.81 28.61 -25.56
N GLU A 86 8.69 29.34 -26.24
CA GLU A 86 10.13 29.02 -26.33
C GLU A 86 10.81 28.89 -24.96
N SER A 87 10.45 29.77 -24.00
CA SER A 87 10.97 29.71 -22.63
C SER A 87 10.61 28.42 -21.91
N ALA A 88 9.39 27.89 -22.12
CA ALA A 88 8.95 26.63 -21.55
C ALA A 88 9.72 25.45 -22.17
N LEU A 89 9.87 25.43 -23.50
CA LEU A 89 10.68 24.42 -24.19
C LEU A 89 12.10 24.38 -23.62
N LYS A 90 12.74 25.54 -23.40
CA LYS A 90 14.08 25.62 -22.79
C LYS A 90 14.09 25.13 -21.33
N ALA A 91 13.10 25.50 -20.53
CA ALA A 91 13.01 25.11 -19.12
C ALA A 91 12.89 23.58 -18.94
N PHE A 92 12.06 22.93 -19.75
CA PHE A 92 11.83 21.49 -19.70
C PHE A 92 12.86 20.66 -20.47
N SER A 93 13.69 21.28 -21.33
CA SER A 93 14.81 20.62 -22.02
C SER A 93 16.14 20.75 -21.27
N LYS A 94 16.17 21.25 -20.04
CA LYS A 94 17.44 21.50 -19.33
C LYS A 94 18.24 20.19 -19.15
N GLY A 95 19.40 20.12 -19.81
CA GLY A 95 20.26 18.93 -19.82
C GLY A 95 19.88 17.84 -20.82
N ASN A 96 18.89 18.10 -21.69
CA ASN A 96 18.39 17.18 -22.71
C ASN A 96 18.21 17.91 -24.05
N SER A 97 18.16 17.16 -25.16
CA SER A 97 17.91 17.73 -26.49
C SER A 97 16.44 18.09 -26.76
N TYR A 98 15.52 17.63 -25.92
CA TYR A 98 14.07 17.86 -26.04
C TYR A 98 13.40 18.01 -24.66
N PRO A 99 12.18 18.57 -24.60
CA PRO A 99 11.44 18.72 -23.35
C PRO A 99 11.05 17.38 -22.75
N VAL A 100 11.24 17.20 -21.43
CA VAL A 100 10.97 15.93 -20.74
C VAL A 100 10.32 16.10 -19.37
N ASN A 101 9.60 15.07 -18.94
CA ASN A 101 9.15 14.92 -17.56
C ASN A 101 10.17 14.09 -16.76
N ILE A 102 10.44 14.50 -15.52
CA ILE A 102 11.23 13.69 -14.57
C ILE A 102 10.30 12.66 -13.93
N ALA A 103 10.76 11.40 -13.86
CA ALA A 103 10.01 10.32 -13.24
C ALA A 103 10.18 10.32 -11.71
N PHE A 104 9.07 10.21 -10.99
CA PHE A 104 9.04 10.06 -9.52
C PHE A 104 8.31 8.78 -9.09
N SER A 105 8.15 7.81 -10.00
CA SER A 105 7.45 6.54 -9.75
C SER A 105 8.34 5.42 -9.21
N GLY A 106 9.66 5.61 -9.16
CA GLY A 106 10.61 4.60 -8.67
C GLY A 106 10.91 3.46 -9.65
N VAL A 107 10.35 3.49 -10.87
CA VAL A 107 10.50 2.38 -11.84
C VAL A 107 11.94 2.18 -12.30
N TYR A 108 12.76 3.23 -12.35
CA TYR A 108 14.19 3.11 -12.68
C TYR A 108 14.94 2.30 -11.60
N GLN A 109 14.74 2.64 -10.33
CA GLN A 109 15.34 1.95 -9.19
C GLN A 109 14.86 0.50 -9.13
N TRP A 110 13.56 0.26 -9.33
CA TRP A 110 13.01 -1.09 -9.33
C TRP A 110 13.59 -1.94 -10.47
N TRP A 111 13.50 -1.49 -11.73
CA TRP A 111 13.98 -2.27 -12.88
C TRP A 111 15.48 -2.51 -12.84
N TYR A 112 16.26 -1.53 -12.39
CA TYR A 112 17.69 -1.70 -12.17
C TYR A 112 17.99 -2.75 -11.10
N THR A 113 17.26 -2.72 -9.98
CA THR A 113 17.45 -3.69 -8.88
C THR A 113 17.16 -5.13 -9.33
N ILE A 114 16.16 -5.33 -10.20
CA ILE A 114 15.78 -6.66 -10.68
C ILE A 114 16.56 -7.12 -11.92
N GLY A 115 17.54 -6.34 -12.39
CA GLY A 115 18.52 -6.78 -13.39
C GLY A 115 18.43 -6.14 -14.78
N PHE A 116 17.49 -5.24 -15.05
CA PHE A 116 17.48 -4.51 -16.33
C PHE A 116 18.68 -3.57 -16.42
N ARG A 117 19.33 -3.53 -17.57
CA ARG A 117 20.50 -2.67 -17.86
C ARG A 117 20.34 -1.89 -19.15
N THR A 118 19.57 -2.38 -20.12
CA THR A 118 19.49 -1.78 -21.46
C THR A 118 18.06 -1.40 -21.87
N ASN A 119 17.94 -0.44 -22.79
CA ASN A 119 16.66 -0.06 -23.38
C ASN A 119 16.04 -1.20 -24.18
N GLN A 120 16.87 -2.06 -24.78
CA GLN A 120 16.38 -3.21 -25.55
C GLN A 120 15.67 -4.23 -24.65
N GLU A 121 16.17 -4.46 -23.43
CA GLU A 121 15.51 -5.34 -22.46
C GLU A 121 14.16 -4.76 -22.03
N LEU A 122 14.10 -3.46 -21.70
CA LEU A 122 12.85 -2.79 -21.35
C LEU A 122 11.81 -2.87 -22.49
N TYR A 123 12.26 -2.65 -23.74
CA TYR A 123 11.41 -2.74 -24.91
C TYR A 123 10.85 -4.16 -25.12
N LYS A 124 11.70 -5.20 -25.00
CA LYS A 124 11.25 -6.61 -25.06
C LYS A 124 10.24 -6.93 -23.96
N GLY A 125 10.48 -6.42 -22.74
CA GLY A 125 9.54 -6.53 -21.63
C GLY A 125 8.19 -5.89 -21.95
N SER A 126 8.19 -4.68 -22.51
CA SER A 126 6.97 -3.98 -22.95
C SER A 126 6.18 -4.81 -23.96
N VAL A 127 6.83 -5.30 -25.02
CA VAL A 127 6.17 -6.14 -26.04
C VAL A 127 5.57 -7.41 -25.42
N GLY A 128 6.31 -8.07 -24.52
CA GLY A 128 5.81 -9.24 -23.80
C GLY A 128 4.54 -8.95 -22.99
N LEU A 129 4.49 -7.81 -22.29
CA LEU A 129 3.31 -7.41 -21.53
C LEU A 129 2.13 -7.00 -22.41
N VAL A 130 2.36 -6.41 -23.59
CA VAL A 130 1.29 -6.16 -24.58
C VAL A 130 0.70 -7.49 -25.06
N ILE A 131 1.54 -8.47 -25.41
CA ILE A 131 1.06 -9.80 -25.80
C ILE A 131 0.23 -10.43 -24.69
N LEU A 132 0.71 -10.38 -23.44
CA LEU A 132 -0.02 -10.89 -22.29
C LEU A 132 -1.36 -10.17 -22.07
N SER A 133 -1.40 -8.86 -22.24
CA SER A 133 -2.64 -8.06 -22.19
C SER A 133 -3.63 -8.53 -23.26
N CYS A 134 -3.19 -8.77 -24.50
CA CYS A 134 -4.02 -9.33 -25.56
C CYS A 134 -4.54 -10.74 -25.23
N VAL A 135 -3.70 -11.60 -24.65
CA VAL A 135 -4.09 -12.95 -24.19
C VAL A 135 -5.17 -12.87 -23.12
N LEU A 136 -5.07 -11.94 -22.16
CA LEU A 136 -6.06 -11.77 -21.11
C LEU A 136 -7.40 -11.24 -21.63
N LEU A 137 -7.38 -10.28 -22.55
CA LEU A 137 -8.61 -9.82 -23.24
C LEU A 137 -9.28 -10.98 -23.99
N PHE A 138 -8.48 -11.78 -24.69
CA PHE A 138 -8.97 -12.96 -25.40
C PHE A 138 -9.52 -14.02 -24.44
N ALA A 139 -8.86 -14.28 -23.31
CA ALA A 139 -9.34 -15.19 -22.28
C ALA A 139 -10.68 -14.73 -21.67
N GLY A 140 -10.81 -13.43 -21.35
CA GLY A 140 -12.07 -12.83 -20.91
C GLY A 140 -13.19 -13.01 -21.93
N TRP A 141 -12.90 -12.79 -23.22
CA TRP A 141 -13.86 -13.03 -24.31
C TRP A 141 -14.22 -14.51 -24.48
N ILE A 142 -13.25 -15.43 -24.38
CA ILE A 142 -13.47 -16.89 -24.45
C ILE A 142 -14.45 -17.31 -23.35
N HIS A 143 -14.22 -16.88 -22.11
CA HIS A 143 -15.04 -17.29 -20.98
C HIS A 143 -16.46 -16.68 -20.98
N LEU A 144 -16.77 -15.79 -21.93
CA LEU A 144 -18.13 -15.36 -22.24
C LEU A 144 -18.78 -16.18 -23.36
N GLN A 145 -18.06 -17.05 -24.06
CA GLN A 145 -18.62 -17.91 -25.09
C GLN A 145 -19.39 -19.08 -24.47
N PRO A 146 -20.54 -19.51 -25.03
CA PRO A 146 -21.43 -20.49 -24.41
C PRO A 146 -20.77 -21.79 -23.93
N LYS A 147 -19.72 -22.26 -24.62
CA LYS A 147 -19.01 -23.51 -24.28
C LYS A 147 -18.02 -23.37 -23.12
N PHE A 148 -17.57 -22.17 -22.80
CA PHE A 148 -16.47 -21.92 -21.84
C PHE A 148 -16.90 -21.06 -20.65
N ARG A 149 -18.20 -20.74 -20.54
CA ARG A 149 -18.79 -20.06 -19.39
C ARG A 149 -18.68 -20.95 -18.15
N PRO A 150 -17.99 -20.49 -17.08
CA PRO A 150 -17.95 -21.24 -15.84
C PRO A 150 -19.34 -21.27 -15.19
N SER A 151 -19.65 -22.39 -14.53
CA SER A 151 -20.88 -22.54 -13.76
C SER A 151 -20.83 -21.78 -12.44
N LEU A 152 -21.99 -21.48 -11.85
CA LEU A 152 -22.06 -20.87 -10.52
C LEU A 152 -21.32 -21.69 -9.44
N SER A 153 -21.39 -23.03 -9.50
CA SER A 153 -20.68 -23.92 -8.58
C SER A 153 -19.15 -23.80 -8.65
N TRP A 154 -18.61 -23.45 -9.82
CA TRP A 154 -17.18 -23.18 -9.99
C TRP A 154 -16.76 -21.92 -9.23
N PHE A 155 -17.56 -20.84 -9.33
CA PHE A 155 -17.27 -19.58 -8.65
C PHE A 155 -17.36 -19.67 -7.12
N LYS A 156 -18.25 -20.53 -6.61
CA LYS A 156 -18.47 -20.73 -5.17
C LYS A 156 -17.57 -21.81 -4.55
N ASN A 157 -16.65 -22.40 -5.31
CA ASN A 157 -15.68 -23.37 -4.79
C ASN A 157 -14.49 -22.66 -4.12
N ASN A 158 -14.71 -22.22 -2.88
CA ASN A 158 -13.73 -21.46 -2.11
C ASN A 158 -12.48 -22.27 -1.79
N GLU A 159 -12.61 -23.54 -1.41
CA GLU A 159 -11.48 -24.41 -1.07
C GLU A 159 -10.52 -24.58 -2.24
N SER A 160 -11.06 -24.90 -3.43
CA SER A 160 -10.24 -25.02 -4.63
C SER A 160 -9.57 -23.69 -4.96
N ARG A 161 -10.31 -22.58 -4.95
CA ARG A 161 -9.77 -21.25 -5.25
C ARG A 161 -8.64 -20.86 -4.29
N LEU A 162 -8.84 -21.07 -2.99
CA LEU A 162 -7.86 -20.71 -1.96
C LEU A 162 -6.59 -21.58 -2.08
N ASN A 163 -6.72 -22.88 -2.32
CA ASN A 163 -5.58 -23.75 -2.58
C ASN A 163 -4.75 -23.29 -3.79
N HIS A 164 -5.41 -23.01 -4.93
CA HIS A 164 -4.72 -22.56 -6.15
C HIS A 164 -4.11 -21.17 -5.99
N HIS A 165 -4.75 -20.26 -5.24
CA HIS A 165 -4.21 -18.94 -5.02
C HIS A 165 -3.04 -18.95 -4.04
N LEU A 166 -3.13 -19.70 -2.93
CA LEU A 166 -2.03 -19.84 -1.99
C LEU A 166 -0.85 -20.56 -2.64
N SER A 167 -1.05 -21.76 -3.17
CA SER A 167 0.06 -22.54 -3.73
C SER A 167 0.53 -22.04 -5.09
N GLY A 168 -0.38 -21.80 -6.03
CA GLY A 168 -0.04 -21.40 -7.40
C GLY A 168 0.24 -19.91 -7.53
N LEU A 169 -0.76 -19.06 -7.25
CA LEU A 169 -0.62 -17.62 -7.47
C LEU A 169 0.44 -16.99 -6.57
N LEU A 170 0.47 -17.31 -5.28
CA LEU A 170 1.45 -16.75 -4.34
C LEU A 170 2.72 -17.61 -4.25
N GLY A 171 2.57 -18.90 -3.96
CA GLY A 171 3.69 -19.82 -3.75
C GLY A 171 4.58 -20.00 -4.97
N VAL A 172 4.03 -20.51 -6.09
CA VAL A 172 4.81 -20.75 -7.32
C VAL A 172 5.32 -19.43 -7.91
N SER A 173 4.56 -18.34 -7.87
CA SER A 173 5.06 -17.03 -8.35
C SER A 173 6.20 -16.51 -7.49
N SER A 174 6.13 -16.65 -6.16
CA SER A 174 7.23 -16.25 -5.26
C SER A 174 8.47 -17.13 -5.48
N LEU A 175 8.30 -18.43 -5.70
CA LEU A 175 9.39 -19.35 -6.07
C LEU A 175 10.02 -18.97 -7.41
N ALA A 176 9.19 -18.67 -8.43
CA ALA A 176 9.67 -18.19 -9.72
C ALA A 176 10.39 -16.85 -9.60
N TRP A 177 9.94 -15.98 -8.69
CA TRP A 177 10.61 -14.72 -8.40
C TRP A 177 11.95 -14.91 -7.69
N THR A 178 12.07 -15.85 -6.76
CA THR A 178 13.39 -16.29 -6.26
C THR A 178 14.27 -16.75 -7.40
N GLY A 179 13.73 -17.57 -8.30
CA GLY A 179 14.42 -17.98 -9.53
C GLY A 179 14.98 -16.77 -10.27
N HIS A 180 14.13 -15.81 -10.64
CA HIS A 180 14.55 -14.57 -11.30
C HIS A 180 15.66 -13.81 -10.52
N LEU A 181 15.51 -13.65 -9.20
CA LEU A 181 16.48 -12.93 -8.39
C LEU A 181 17.85 -13.62 -8.36
N VAL A 182 17.87 -14.93 -8.11
CA VAL A 182 19.08 -15.76 -8.03
C VAL A 182 19.80 -15.84 -9.37
N HIS A 183 19.03 -15.93 -10.45
CA HIS A 183 19.55 -16.23 -11.76
C HIS A 183 19.84 -15.00 -12.63
N VAL A 184 19.14 -13.88 -12.40
CA VAL A 184 19.25 -12.67 -13.23
C VAL A 184 19.68 -11.47 -12.39
N ALA A 185 18.92 -11.14 -11.33
CA ALA A 185 19.15 -9.90 -10.59
C ALA A 185 20.48 -9.88 -9.84
N ILE A 186 20.82 -10.94 -9.10
CA ILE A 186 22.08 -11.06 -8.35
C ILE A 186 23.30 -11.08 -9.29
N PRO A 187 23.33 -11.87 -10.38
CA PRO A 187 24.40 -11.76 -11.38
C PRO A 187 24.53 -10.35 -11.98
N ALA A 188 23.41 -9.71 -12.33
CA ALA A 188 23.42 -8.35 -12.88
C ALA A 188 23.91 -7.31 -11.85
N SER A 189 23.64 -7.50 -10.55
CA SER A 189 24.21 -6.65 -9.50
C SER A 189 25.71 -6.87 -9.29
N ARG A 190 26.27 -7.96 -9.82
CA ARG A 190 27.71 -8.29 -9.79
C ARG A 190 28.42 -8.03 -11.13
N GLY A 191 27.75 -7.33 -12.05
CA GLY A 191 28.30 -7.00 -13.38
C GLY A 191 28.32 -8.17 -14.36
N ILE A 192 27.60 -9.24 -14.08
CA ILE A 192 27.49 -10.41 -14.96
C ILE A 192 26.18 -10.32 -15.74
N HIS A 193 26.28 -10.29 -17.07
CA HIS A 193 25.09 -10.26 -17.92
C HIS A 193 24.50 -11.68 -18.08
N ILE A 194 23.22 -11.82 -17.68
CA ILE A 194 22.43 -13.02 -17.88
C ILE A 194 21.17 -12.67 -18.66
N GLY A 195 20.98 -13.33 -19.80
CA GLY A 195 19.85 -13.17 -20.70
C GLY A 195 19.32 -14.52 -21.18
N TRP A 196 18.25 -14.47 -21.97
CA TRP A 196 17.62 -15.69 -22.53
C TRP A 196 18.58 -16.55 -23.38
N ASP A 197 19.65 -15.95 -23.88
CA ASP A 197 20.68 -16.56 -24.72
C ASP A 197 21.72 -17.39 -23.94
N ASN A 198 21.99 -17.04 -22.67
CA ASN A 198 23.06 -17.68 -21.88
C ASN A 198 22.59 -18.20 -20.51
N PHE A 199 21.32 -18.00 -20.16
CA PHE A 199 20.75 -18.39 -18.86
C PHE A 199 20.87 -19.89 -18.56
N LEU A 200 20.68 -20.75 -19.57
CA LEU A 200 20.73 -22.20 -19.43
C LEU A 200 22.16 -22.75 -19.26
N THR A 201 23.17 -21.98 -19.64
CA THR A 201 24.58 -22.40 -19.62
C THR A 201 25.37 -21.76 -18.49
N THR A 202 24.80 -20.77 -17.79
CA THR A 202 25.49 -20.04 -16.73
C THR A 202 24.87 -20.39 -15.38
N PRO A 203 25.57 -21.15 -14.52
CA PRO A 203 25.03 -21.53 -13.23
C PRO A 203 24.97 -20.30 -12.29
N PRO A 204 23.91 -20.17 -11.46
CA PRO A 204 23.78 -19.06 -10.51
C PRO A 204 24.78 -19.13 -9.34
N HIS A 205 25.32 -20.33 -9.07
CA HIS A 205 26.27 -20.58 -8.00
C HIS A 205 27.37 -21.53 -8.51
N PRO A 206 28.66 -21.32 -8.17
CA PRO A 206 29.76 -22.16 -8.66
C PRO A 206 29.61 -23.66 -8.36
N ALA A 207 29.02 -24.01 -7.21
CA ALA A 207 28.80 -25.40 -6.81
C ALA A 207 27.59 -26.08 -7.50
N GLY A 208 26.86 -25.36 -8.36
CA GLY A 208 25.65 -25.86 -9.02
C GLY A 208 24.58 -26.32 -8.02
N LEU A 209 23.73 -27.27 -8.44
CA LEU A 209 22.65 -27.81 -7.61
C LEU A 209 23.07 -28.97 -6.69
N THR A 210 24.32 -29.42 -6.76
CA THR A 210 24.79 -30.55 -5.94
C THR A 210 24.57 -30.33 -4.43
N PRO A 211 24.92 -29.17 -3.83
CA PRO A 211 24.66 -28.91 -2.41
C PRO A 211 23.18 -28.89 -2.03
N PHE A 212 22.29 -28.56 -2.98
CA PHE A 212 20.85 -28.59 -2.75
C PHE A 212 20.36 -30.02 -2.50
N PHE A 213 20.75 -30.96 -3.37
CA PHE A 213 20.30 -32.36 -3.28
C PHE A 213 21.01 -33.15 -2.18
N THR A 214 22.22 -32.76 -1.77
CA THR A 214 22.91 -33.38 -0.63
C THR A 214 22.48 -32.83 0.73
N GLY A 215 21.64 -31.79 0.75
CA GLY A 215 21.17 -31.13 1.98
C GLY A 215 22.19 -30.18 2.61
N ASN A 216 23.33 -29.94 1.98
CA ASN A 216 24.35 -29.00 2.45
C ASN A 216 24.05 -27.56 1.99
N TRP A 217 22.93 -26.99 2.44
CA TRP A 217 22.42 -25.70 1.94
C TRP A 217 23.24 -24.49 2.40
N THR A 218 24.08 -24.63 3.43
CA THR A 218 24.90 -23.54 3.96
C THR A 218 25.86 -22.97 2.92
N VAL A 219 26.29 -23.79 1.96
CA VAL A 219 27.16 -23.40 0.85
C VAL A 219 26.59 -22.22 0.06
N TYR A 220 25.26 -22.10 -0.06
CA TYR A 220 24.63 -20.99 -0.82
C TYR A 220 24.62 -19.65 -0.09
N ALA A 221 24.96 -19.64 1.20
CA ALA A 221 25.07 -18.44 2.03
C ALA A 221 26.52 -17.96 2.22
N GLU A 222 27.49 -18.76 1.79
CA GLU A 222 28.92 -18.46 1.96
C GLU A 222 29.39 -17.38 0.98
N ASN A 223 30.30 -16.51 1.46
CA ASN A 223 30.87 -15.40 0.70
C ASN A 223 29.81 -14.42 0.16
N PRO A 224 29.09 -13.69 1.02
CA PRO A 224 28.20 -12.62 0.59
C PRO A 224 28.96 -11.47 -0.09
N ASP A 225 28.23 -10.60 -0.77
CA ASP A 225 28.79 -9.35 -1.27
C ASP A 225 29.37 -8.52 -0.12
N THR A 226 30.57 -7.96 -0.29
CA THR A 226 31.28 -7.29 0.80
C THR A 226 30.74 -5.88 1.05
N ALA A 227 31.11 -5.27 2.18
CA ALA A 227 30.76 -3.88 2.47
C ALA A 227 31.34 -2.88 1.44
N GLN A 228 32.36 -3.27 0.68
CA GLN A 228 32.99 -2.48 -0.39
C GLN A 228 32.46 -2.83 -1.79
N HIS A 229 31.44 -3.70 -1.89
CA HIS A 229 30.83 -4.06 -3.16
C HIS A 229 30.30 -2.81 -3.89
N ILE A 230 30.66 -2.71 -5.18
CA ILE A 230 30.13 -1.67 -6.06
C ILE A 230 29.03 -2.31 -6.91
N TYR A 231 27.80 -1.93 -6.59
CA TYR A 231 26.60 -2.50 -7.20
C TYR A 231 26.61 -2.32 -8.73
N GLY A 232 26.39 -3.40 -9.45
CA GLY A 232 26.48 -3.49 -10.90
C GLY A 232 27.86 -3.89 -11.43
N THR A 233 28.83 -4.20 -10.58
CA THR A 233 30.21 -4.57 -10.97
C THR A 233 30.71 -5.79 -10.19
N SER A 234 31.80 -6.40 -10.64
CA SER A 234 32.41 -7.54 -9.94
C SER A 234 33.33 -7.13 -8.76
N GLN A 235 33.50 -5.83 -8.50
CA GLN A 235 34.37 -5.36 -7.43
C GLN A 235 33.69 -5.53 -6.06
N GLY A 236 34.30 -6.33 -5.18
CA GLY A 236 33.73 -6.68 -3.87
C GLY A 236 32.53 -7.63 -3.95
N ALA A 237 32.23 -8.19 -5.12
CA ALA A 237 31.15 -9.14 -5.32
C ALA A 237 31.49 -10.51 -4.70
N GLY A 238 30.52 -11.11 -4.03
CA GLY A 238 30.58 -12.45 -3.48
C GLY A 238 29.99 -13.49 -4.43
N THR A 239 29.75 -14.70 -3.89
CA THR A 239 29.11 -15.81 -4.62
C THR A 239 27.79 -16.25 -3.99
N ALA A 240 27.49 -15.85 -2.76
CA ALA A 240 26.26 -16.24 -2.08
C ALA A 240 25.02 -15.86 -2.91
N ILE A 241 24.01 -16.73 -2.88
CA ILE A 241 22.72 -16.51 -3.56
C ILE A 241 21.55 -16.42 -2.58
N LEU A 242 21.72 -16.94 -1.37
CA LEU A 242 20.69 -16.95 -0.31
C LEU A 242 21.36 -16.60 1.01
N THR A 243 21.09 -15.41 1.55
CA THR A 243 21.72 -14.94 2.80
C THR A 243 20.67 -14.53 3.83
N PHE A 244 21.12 -14.18 5.03
CA PHE A 244 20.26 -13.64 6.09
C PHE A 244 21.01 -12.56 6.88
N LEU A 245 21.61 -11.61 6.15
CA LEU A 245 22.56 -10.62 6.69
C LEU A 245 21.87 -9.60 7.60
N GLY A 246 20.67 -9.16 7.20
CA GLY A 246 20.00 -8.03 7.83
C GLY A 246 20.64 -6.68 7.47
N GLY A 247 19.92 -5.60 7.77
CA GLY A 247 20.37 -4.24 7.47
C GLY A 247 20.37 -3.91 5.97
N PHE A 248 21.29 -3.05 5.55
CA PHE A 248 21.34 -2.50 4.19
C PHE A 248 22.71 -2.67 3.55
N HIS A 249 22.72 -2.83 2.23
CA HIS A 249 23.92 -2.74 1.43
C HIS A 249 24.53 -1.33 1.54
N PRO A 250 25.80 -1.17 1.97
CA PRO A 250 26.35 0.15 2.35
C PRO A 250 26.34 1.20 1.24
N GLN A 251 26.57 0.81 -0.01
CA GLN A 251 26.57 1.76 -1.14
C GLN A 251 25.15 2.17 -1.56
N THR A 252 24.25 1.21 -1.78
CA THR A 252 22.91 1.46 -2.33
C THR A 252 21.93 1.95 -1.28
N GLN A 253 22.22 1.73 0.00
CA GLN A 253 21.32 1.99 1.14
C GLN A 253 19.96 1.33 0.92
N SER A 254 19.98 0.07 0.48
CA SER A 254 18.81 -0.78 0.23
C SER A 254 19.02 -2.18 0.81
N LEU A 255 17.97 -2.96 0.93
CA LEU A 255 18.05 -4.37 1.33
C LEU A 255 18.98 -5.17 0.40
N TRP A 256 19.64 -6.18 0.96
CA TRP A 256 20.49 -7.11 0.21
C TRP A 256 19.66 -7.98 -0.75
N LEU A 257 20.07 -8.08 -2.02
CA LEU A 257 19.34 -8.89 -3.01
C LEU A 257 19.27 -10.38 -2.63
N SER A 258 20.33 -10.92 -2.04
CA SER A 258 20.37 -12.30 -1.56
C SER A 258 19.47 -12.55 -0.34
N ASP A 259 19.24 -11.54 0.49
CA ASP A 259 18.24 -11.60 1.57
C ASP A 259 16.82 -11.56 0.98
N ILE A 260 16.56 -10.70 -0.03
CA ILE A 260 15.27 -10.66 -0.73
C ILE A 260 14.99 -12.01 -1.43
N ALA A 261 15.98 -12.58 -2.10
CA ALA A 261 15.87 -13.89 -2.75
C ALA A 261 15.54 -15.00 -1.76
N HIS A 262 16.21 -15.01 -0.60
CA HIS A 262 15.96 -15.97 0.47
C HIS A 262 14.58 -15.76 1.12
N HIS A 263 14.17 -14.52 1.35
CA HIS A 263 12.83 -14.21 1.84
C HIS A 263 11.75 -14.77 0.92
N GLN A 264 11.87 -14.52 -0.40
CA GLN A 264 10.94 -15.03 -1.40
C GLN A 264 10.92 -16.57 -1.42
N LEU A 265 12.09 -17.20 -1.28
CA LEU A 265 12.16 -18.67 -1.24
C LEU A 265 11.43 -19.20 0.00
N ALA A 266 11.67 -18.59 1.16
CA ALA A 266 11.05 -19.00 2.42
C ALA A 266 9.52 -18.85 2.38
N ILE A 267 9.00 -17.69 1.95
CA ILE A 267 7.54 -17.49 1.87
C ILE A 267 6.91 -18.36 0.77
N SER A 268 7.62 -18.69 -0.31
CA SER A 268 7.12 -19.58 -1.34
C SER A 268 6.81 -20.97 -0.77
N VAL A 269 7.68 -21.51 0.07
CA VAL A 269 7.48 -22.80 0.74
C VAL A 269 6.28 -22.73 1.68
N VAL A 270 6.17 -21.66 2.46
CA VAL A 270 5.02 -21.44 3.36
C VAL A 270 3.70 -21.43 2.59
N PHE A 271 3.63 -20.69 1.48
CA PHE A 271 2.42 -20.59 0.68
C PHE A 271 2.08 -21.87 -0.09
N ILE A 272 3.09 -22.57 -0.62
CA ILE A 272 2.88 -23.87 -1.26
C ILE A 272 2.30 -24.85 -0.26
N ILE A 273 2.87 -24.96 0.95
CA ILE A 273 2.34 -25.85 1.99
C ILE A 273 0.93 -25.43 2.42
N ALA A 274 0.71 -24.13 2.67
CA ALA A 274 -0.60 -23.62 3.05
C ALA A 274 -1.69 -23.88 1.99
N GLY A 275 -1.33 -23.84 0.70
CA GLY A 275 -2.24 -24.15 -0.40
C GLY A 275 -2.59 -25.63 -0.56
N HIS A 276 -2.10 -26.51 0.31
CA HIS A 276 -2.50 -27.93 0.38
C HIS A 276 -3.37 -28.22 1.62
N MET A 277 -3.89 -27.19 2.29
CA MET A 277 -4.68 -27.33 3.51
C MET A 277 -6.14 -27.73 3.24
N TYR A 278 -6.78 -27.20 2.20
CA TYR A 278 -8.24 -27.35 2.03
C TYR A 278 -8.62 -28.52 1.14
N ARG A 279 -9.75 -29.16 1.45
CA ARG A 279 -10.25 -30.36 0.78
C ARG A 279 -10.69 -30.04 -0.65
N THR A 280 -10.20 -30.81 -1.61
CA THR A 280 -10.61 -30.74 -3.02
C THR A 280 -11.17 -32.09 -3.47
N ASN A 281 -11.25 -32.33 -4.79
CA ASN A 281 -11.67 -33.60 -5.37
C ASN A 281 -10.75 -34.79 -5.04
N PHE A 282 -9.57 -34.54 -4.45
CA PHE A 282 -8.65 -35.58 -3.98
C PHE A 282 -9.03 -36.20 -2.62
N GLY A 283 -10.11 -35.72 -1.99
CA GLY A 283 -10.69 -36.34 -0.79
C GLY A 283 -9.93 -36.10 0.54
N ILE A 284 -8.78 -35.44 0.51
CA ILE A 284 -7.96 -35.11 1.69
C ILE A 284 -7.89 -33.58 1.84
N GLY A 285 -7.90 -33.11 3.09
CA GLY A 285 -7.82 -31.69 3.47
C GLY A 285 -9.01 -31.25 4.33
N HIS A 286 -9.07 -29.96 4.65
CA HIS A 286 -10.10 -29.38 5.49
C HIS A 286 -11.27 -28.79 4.71
N ASN A 287 -12.48 -28.94 5.23
CA ASN A 287 -13.65 -28.19 4.75
C ASN A 287 -13.81 -26.92 5.58
N MET A 288 -13.90 -25.75 4.93
CA MET A 288 -13.92 -24.47 5.63
C MET A 288 -15.19 -24.29 6.46
N LYS A 289 -16.33 -24.80 5.98
CA LYS A 289 -17.59 -24.77 6.71
C LYS A 289 -17.49 -25.57 8.01
N GLU A 290 -16.97 -26.80 7.96
CA GLU A 290 -16.80 -27.64 9.16
C GLU A 290 -15.89 -26.96 10.20
N ILE A 291 -14.80 -26.30 9.76
CA ILE A 291 -13.92 -25.53 10.66
C ILE A 291 -14.70 -24.40 11.34
N LEU A 292 -15.43 -23.59 10.56
CA LEU A 292 -16.17 -22.44 11.09
C LEU A 292 -17.29 -22.89 12.05
N ASP A 293 -18.07 -23.90 11.68
CA ASP A 293 -19.18 -24.38 12.51
C ASP A 293 -18.72 -24.98 13.85
N ALA A 294 -17.52 -25.58 13.86
CA ALA A 294 -16.89 -26.15 15.06
C ALA A 294 -16.18 -25.10 15.93
N HIS A 295 -15.75 -23.97 15.36
CA HIS A 295 -15.00 -22.96 16.09
C HIS A 295 -15.91 -22.10 16.98
N ARG A 296 -16.20 -22.60 18.18
CA ARG A 296 -17.03 -21.94 19.19
C ARG A 296 -16.21 -21.61 20.43
N PRO A 297 -16.36 -20.41 21.01
CA PRO A 297 -15.59 -20.04 22.18
C PRO A 297 -15.98 -20.93 23.37
N PRO A 298 -15.02 -21.44 24.15
CA PRO A 298 -15.31 -22.31 25.30
C PRO A 298 -16.15 -21.61 26.38
N GLY A 299 -16.08 -20.28 26.46
CA GLY A 299 -16.85 -19.48 27.42
C GLY A 299 -18.27 -19.12 27.01
N GLY A 300 -18.75 -19.50 25.81
CA GLY A 300 -20.14 -19.27 25.36
C GLY A 300 -20.58 -17.80 25.16
N ARG A 301 -19.72 -16.81 25.44
CA ARG A 301 -20.07 -15.37 25.41
C ARG A 301 -20.32 -14.79 24.01
N LEU A 302 -20.01 -15.52 22.95
CA LEU A 302 -20.21 -15.10 21.55
C LEU A 302 -21.34 -15.87 20.84
N GLY A 303 -22.30 -16.40 21.61
CA GLY A 303 -23.48 -17.10 21.07
C GLY A 303 -23.11 -18.35 20.27
N ALA A 304 -23.68 -18.49 19.08
CA ALA A 304 -23.42 -19.59 18.15
C ALA A 304 -22.03 -19.54 17.49
N GLY A 305 -21.20 -18.53 17.76
CA GLY A 305 -19.86 -18.42 17.19
C GLY A 305 -19.90 -18.12 15.70
N HIS A 306 -19.18 -18.90 14.89
CA HIS A 306 -19.02 -18.68 13.45
C HIS A 306 -20.01 -19.45 12.56
N VAL A 307 -21.03 -20.09 13.16
CA VAL A 307 -22.04 -20.84 12.39
C VAL A 307 -22.75 -19.93 11.38
N GLY A 308 -22.89 -20.40 10.14
CA GLY A 308 -23.54 -19.67 9.04
C GLY A 308 -22.65 -18.63 8.34
N LEU A 309 -21.44 -18.36 8.85
CA LEU A 309 -20.53 -17.40 8.22
C LEU A 309 -19.98 -17.90 6.88
N PHE A 310 -19.79 -19.22 6.72
CA PHE A 310 -19.33 -19.77 5.44
C PHE A 310 -20.31 -19.43 4.32
N GLU A 311 -21.59 -19.72 4.53
CA GLU A 311 -22.66 -19.42 3.57
C GLU A 311 -22.80 -17.91 3.35
N THR A 312 -22.78 -17.13 4.43
CA THR A 312 -22.89 -15.66 4.38
C THR A 312 -21.78 -15.04 3.53
N ILE A 313 -20.53 -15.44 3.74
CA ILE A 313 -19.38 -14.92 2.99
C ILE A 313 -19.39 -15.47 1.55
N THR A 314 -19.68 -16.75 1.35
CA THR A 314 -19.64 -17.38 0.01
C THR A 314 -20.69 -16.80 -0.93
N ASN A 315 -21.87 -16.47 -0.40
CA ASN A 315 -22.99 -16.02 -1.20
C ASN A 315 -23.03 -14.49 -1.40
N SER A 316 -22.31 -13.71 -0.59
CA SER A 316 -22.23 -12.25 -0.76
C SER A 316 -20.92 -11.84 -1.43
N LEU A 317 -21.02 -11.30 -2.65
CA LEU A 317 -19.91 -10.65 -3.34
C LEU A 317 -19.49 -9.36 -2.63
N HIS A 318 -20.44 -8.62 -2.05
CA HIS A 318 -20.17 -7.41 -1.28
C HIS A 318 -19.36 -7.68 -0.01
N MET A 319 -19.66 -8.76 0.72
CA MET A 319 -18.86 -9.16 1.89
C MET A 319 -17.44 -9.58 1.48
N GLN A 320 -17.31 -10.36 0.40
CA GLN A 320 -15.99 -10.76 -0.13
C GLN A 320 -15.17 -9.55 -0.58
N LEU A 321 -15.79 -8.62 -1.30
CA LEU A 321 -15.13 -7.39 -1.75
C LEU A 321 -14.75 -6.50 -0.57
N GLY A 322 -15.62 -6.35 0.43
CA GLY A 322 -15.32 -5.62 1.67
C GLY A 322 -14.09 -6.19 2.39
N LEU A 323 -14.02 -7.51 2.55
CA LEU A 323 -12.86 -8.19 3.15
C LEU A 323 -11.59 -8.04 2.31
N ALA A 324 -11.69 -8.23 0.99
CA ALA A 324 -10.54 -8.09 0.08
C ALA A 324 -9.97 -6.66 0.10
N LEU A 325 -10.84 -5.64 0.07
CA LEU A 325 -10.45 -4.24 0.16
C LEU A 325 -9.83 -3.90 1.52
N ALA A 326 -10.37 -4.43 2.63
CA ALA A 326 -9.79 -4.22 3.95
C ALA A 326 -8.38 -4.84 4.07
N SER A 327 -8.23 -6.10 3.64
CA SER A 327 -6.91 -6.77 3.64
C SER A 327 -5.92 -6.07 2.72
N LEU A 328 -6.35 -5.66 1.51
CA LEU A 328 -5.48 -4.96 0.57
C LEU A 328 -5.15 -3.54 1.04
N GLY A 329 -6.09 -2.82 1.67
CA GLY A 329 -5.86 -1.50 2.25
C GLY A 329 -4.80 -1.54 3.35
N VAL A 330 -4.87 -2.53 4.25
CA VAL A 330 -3.85 -2.77 5.28
C VAL A 330 -2.50 -3.10 4.66
N ALA A 331 -2.45 -4.03 3.69
CA ALA A 331 -1.21 -4.39 3.01
C ALA A 331 -0.60 -3.22 2.22
N THR A 332 -1.43 -2.36 1.64
CA THR A 332 -1.00 -1.15 0.89
C THR A 332 -0.38 -0.12 1.84
N SER A 333 -1.00 0.13 3.00
CA SER A 333 -0.38 1.01 4.01
C SER A 333 0.90 0.41 4.59
N LEU A 334 0.93 -0.91 4.83
CA LEU A 334 2.15 -1.61 5.26
C LEU A 334 3.28 -1.48 4.23
N THR A 335 2.95 -1.56 2.95
CA THR A 335 3.89 -1.32 1.85
C THR A 335 4.47 0.08 1.94
N ALA A 336 3.65 1.11 2.14
CA ALA A 336 4.12 2.49 2.31
C ALA A 336 5.07 2.61 3.51
N GLN A 337 4.69 2.07 4.67
CA GLN A 337 5.48 2.16 5.90
C GLN A 337 6.80 1.39 5.81
N HIS A 338 6.80 0.22 5.19
CA HIS A 338 8.00 -0.59 5.06
C HIS A 338 8.94 -0.07 3.96
N MET A 339 8.42 0.44 2.85
CA MET A 339 9.28 0.84 1.73
C MET A 339 10.17 2.04 2.03
N TYR A 340 9.73 2.99 2.87
CA TYR A 340 10.59 4.11 3.27
C TYR A 340 11.63 3.66 4.32
N ALA A 341 11.19 2.93 5.36
CA ALA A 341 12.08 2.51 6.45
C ALA A 341 13.03 1.36 6.07
N LEU A 342 12.62 0.47 5.15
CA LEU A 342 13.35 -0.71 4.69
C LEU A 342 13.43 -0.72 3.16
N THR A 343 14.14 0.25 2.60
CA THR A 343 14.20 0.51 1.16
C THR A 343 14.60 -0.75 0.36
N PRO A 344 13.74 -1.30 -0.51
CA PRO A 344 14.04 -2.55 -1.23
C PRO A 344 14.84 -2.33 -2.52
N TYR A 345 14.89 -1.10 -3.04
CA TYR A 345 15.47 -0.80 -4.36
C TYR A 345 16.74 0.03 -4.23
N ALA A 346 17.74 -0.33 -5.04
CA ALA A 346 19.03 0.33 -5.03
C ALA A 346 18.89 1.84 -5.29
N TYR A 347 19.48 2.65 -4.40
CA TYR A 347 19.51 4.11 -4.46
C TYR A 347 18.14 4.83 -4.33
N LEU A 348 17.06 4.13 -4.00
CA LEU A 348 15.76 4.77 -3.80
C LEU A 348 15.76 5.76 -2.62
N SER A 349 16.42 5.41 -1.51
CA SER A 349 16.59 6.27 -0.31
C SER A 349 17.45 7.53 -0.55
N LYS A 350 18.03 7.67 -1.74
CA LYS A 350 18.72 8.89 -2.19
C LYS A 350 17.90 9.70 -3.19
N SER A 351 16.71 9.23 -3.55
CA SER A 351 15.76 9.88 -4.45
C SER A 351 14.57 10.42 -3.67
N PHE A 352 14.81 11.46 -2.86
CA PHE A 352 13.86 12.00 -1.89
C PHE A 352 12.47 12.31 -2.46
N THR A 353 12.38 12.94 -3.64
CA THR A 353 11.08 13.24 -4.28
C THR A 353 10.33 11.96 -4.69
N THR A 354 11.05 10.94 -5.15
CA THR A 354 10.47 9.65 -5.53
C THR A 354 9.95 8.91 -4.30
N GLU A 355 10.72 8.91 -3.22
CA GLU A 355 10.32 8.30 -1.95
C GLU A 355 9.08 8.97 -1.36
N ALA A 356 9.06 10.31 -1.35
CA ALA A 356 7.89 11.09 -0.93
C ALA A 356 6.66 10.80 -1.79
N ALA A 357 6.83 10.72 -3.11
CA ALA A 357 5.74 10.38 -4.02
C ALA A 357 5.20 8.97 -3.75
N LEU A 358 6.07 7.97 -3.56
CA LEU A 358 5.68 6.58 -3.30
C LEU A 358 4.95 6.42 -1.97
N TYR A 359 5.44 7.04 -0.89
CA TYR A 359 4.80 6.99 0.42
C TYR A 359 3.39 7.59 0.35
N THR A 360 3.29 8.84 -0.14
CA THR A 360 2.02 9.55 -0.26
C THR A 360 1.05 8.79 -1.16
N HIS A 361 1.51 8.31 -2.32
CA HIS A 361 0.69 7.55 -3.27
C HIS A 361 0.03 6.33 -2.62
N HIS A 362 0.81 5.47 -1.97
CA HIS A 362 0.29 4.24 -1.37
C HIS A 362 -0.60 4.54 -0.16
N GLN A 363 -0.31 5.59 0.63
CA GLN A 363 -1.17 5.96 1.76
C GLN A 363 -2.54 6.47 1.31
N TYR A 364 -2.61 7.27 0.25
CA TYR A 364 -3.90 7.68 -0.31
C TYR A 364 -4.67 6.48 -0.86
N ILE A 365 -4.03 5.60 -1.64
CA ILE A 365 -4.68 4.38 -2.14
C ILE A 365 -5.20 3.51 -0.97
N ALA A 366 -4.39 3.31 0.07
CA ALA A 366 -4.82 2.58 1.26
C ALA A 366 -6.07 3.18 1.90
N GLY A 367 -6.14 4.51 2.03
CA GLY A 367 -7.33 5.22 2.53
C GLY A 367 -8.57 4.96 1.67
N PHE A 368 -8.47 5.07 0.35
CA PHE A 368 -9.57 4.77 -0.58
C PHE A 368 -10.03 3.31 -0.49
N LEU A 369 -9.10 2.36 -0.42
CA LEU A 369 -9.41 0.94 -0.26
C LEU A 369 -10.13 0.67 1.07
N MET A 370 -9.66 1.27 2.17
CA MET A 370 -10.27 1.10 3.49
C MET A 370 -11.69 1.68 3.54
N VAL A 371 -11.93 2.87 3.00
CA VAL A 371 -13.28 3.44 2.93
C VAL A 371 -14.19 2.58 2.04
N GLY A 372 -13.69 2.10 0.90
CA GLY A 372 -14.41 1.17 0.03
C GLY A 372 -14.77 -0.15 0.73
N ALA A 373 -13.90 -0.67 1.59
CA ALA A 373 -14.16 -1.88 2.36
C ALA A 373 -15.41 -1.75 3.24
N PHE A 374 -15.52 -0.66 3.99
CA PHE A 374 -16.69 -0.39 4.83
C PHE A 374 -17.94 -0.04 4.00
N ALA A 375 -17.78 0.63 2.85
CA ALA A 375 -18.90 0.88 1.95
C ALA A 375 -19.52 -0.44 1.45
N HIS A 376 -18.70 -1.38 1.00
CA HIS A 376 -19.17 -2.71 0.58
C HIS A 376 -19.68 -3.55 1.76
N GLY A 377 -19.14 -3.39 2.97
CA GLY A 377 -19.72 -3.95 4.19
C GLY A 377 -21.13 -3.41 4.49
N ALA A 378 -21.36 -2.10 4.31
CA ALA A 378 -22.68 -1.50 4.46
C ALA A 378 -23.65 -1.98 3.37
N ILE A 379 -23.20 -2.09 2.11
CA ILE A 379 -24.01 -2.65 1.02
C ILE A 379 -24.41 -4.10 1.33
N PHE A 380 -23.47 -4.92 1.83
CA PHE A 380 -23.75 -6.27 2.30
C PHE A 380 -24.87 -6.29 3.36
N PHE A 381 -24.81 -5.42 4.37
CA PHE A 381 -25.86 -5.35 5.39
C PHE A 381 -27.24 -4.97 4.83
N VAL A 382 -27.29 -4.20 3.75
CA VAL A 382 -28.56 -3.80 3.11
C VAL A 382 -29.09 -4.90 2.19
N ARG A 383 -28.25 -5.41 1.28
CA ARG A 383 -28.69 -6.29 0.18
C ARG A 383 -28.66 -7.78 0.52
N ASP A 384 -27.65 -8.23 1.26
CA ASP A 384 -27.29 -9.66 1.30
C ASP A 384 -27.43 -10.28 2.71
N TYR A 385 -27.42 -9.47 3.76
CA TYR A 385 -27.49 -9.97 5.13
C TYR A 385 -28.85 -10.59 5.45
N ASP A 386 -28.84 -11.89 5.76
CA ASP A 386 -29.97 -12.66 6.27
C ASP A 386 -29.86 -12.85 7.80
N PRO A 387 -30.77 -12.22 8.60
CA PRO A 387 -30.82 -12.37 10.05
C PRO A 387 -31.12 -13.80 10.53
N GLU A 388 -31.86 -14.61 9.77
CA GLU A 388 -32.23 -15.97 10.21
C GLU A 388 -31.04 -16.92 10.07
N LEU A 389 -30.32 -16.87 8.95
CA LEU A 389 -29.07 -17.62 8.77
C LEU A 389 -28.01 -17.24 9.81
N ASN A 390 -27.94 -15.95 10.15
CA ASN A 390 -26.92 -15.42 11.07
C ASN A 390 -27.38 -15.37 12.54
N LYS A 391 -28.53 -15.97 12.87
CA LYS A 391 -29.16 -15.83 14.18
C LYS A 391 -28.21 -16.24 15.32
N ASN A 392 -28.01 -15.32 16.26
CA ASN A 392 -27.15 -15.49 17.44
C ASN A 392 -25.67 -15.84 17.13
N ASN A 393 -25.22 -15.70 15.89
CA ASN A 393 -23.79 -15.82 15.56
C ASN A 393 -23.07 -14.48 15.87
N VAL A 394 -21.75 -14.43 15.66
CA VAL A 394 -20.95 -13.23 15.95
C VAL A 394 -21.43 -11.97 15.22
N LEU A 395 -21.97 -12.09 14.01
CA LEU A 395 -22.42 -10.97 13.19
C LEU A 395 -23.75 -10.41 13.71
N ALA A 396 -24.72 -11.28 14.02
CA ALA A 396 -25.97 -10.86 14.63
C ALA A 396 -25.76 -10.23 16.00
N ARG A 397 -24.91 -10.84 16.83
CA ARG A 397 -24.59 -10.31 18.17
C ARG A 397 -23.99 -8.91 18.08
N MET A 398 -23.07 -8.66 17.15
CA MET A 398 -22.51 -7.32 16.92
C MET A 398 -23.61 -6.29 16.64
N LEU A 399 -24.63 -6.63 15.83
CA LEU A 399 -25.76 -5.75 15.56
C LEU A 399 -26.65 -5.51 16.80
N GLU A 400 -26.79 -6.50 17.69
CA GLU A 400 -27.59 -6.38 18.93
C GLU A 400 -27.01 -5.36 19.93
N HIS A 401 -25.71 -5.07 19.87
CA HIS A 401 -25.05 -4.08 20.73
C HIS A 401 -24.36 -2.97 19.93
N LYS A 402 -24.88 -2.65 18.74
CA LYS A 402 -24.32 -1.62 17.85
C LYS A 402 -24.20 -0.25 18.52
N GLU A 403 -25.15 0.12 19.38
CA GLU A 403 -25.13 1.41 20.09
C GLU A 403 -23.96 1.50 21.06
N ALA A 404 -23.56 0.38 21.68
CA ALA A 404 -22.38 0.32 22.53
C ALA A 404 -21.10 0.57 21.70
N ILE A 405 -20.96 -0.08 20.55
CA ILE A 405 -19.81 0.11 19.65
C ILE A 405 -19.71 1.57 19.20
N ILE A 406 -20.83 2.12 18.70
CA ILE A 406 -20.90 3.50 18.19
C ILE A 406 -20.61 4.51 19.31
N SER A 407 -21.17 4.34 20.50
CA SER A 407 -20.94 5.26 21.63
C SER A 407 -19.51 5.25 22.13
N HIS A 408 -18.84 4.09 22.16
CA HIS A 408 -17.43 4.01 22.54
C HIS A 408 -16.52 4.67 21.49
N LEU A 409 -16.76 4.42 20.20
CA LEU A 409 -16.02 5.10 19.12
C LEU A 409 -16.23 6.62 19.15
N SER A 410 -17.45 7.08 19.46
CA SER A 410 -17.76 8.49 19.68
C SER A 410 -16.98 9.07 20.87
N TRP A 411 -16.98 8.37 22.01
CA TRP A 411 -16.22 8.80 23.18
C TRP A 411 -14.71 8.90 22.90
N VAL A 412 -14.10 7.89 22.27
CA VAL A 412 -12.67 7.92 21.91
C VAL A 412 -12.38 9.09 20.97
N SER A 413 -13.22 9.31 19.97
CA SER A 413 -13.07 10.41 19.01
C SER A 413 -13.13 11.77 19.70
N LEU A 414 -14.10 11.99 20.59
CA LEU A 414 -14.23 13.22 21.36
C LEU A 414 -13.06 13.40 22.33
N PHE A 415 -12.65 12.33 23.03
CA PHE A 415 -11.52 12.34 23.94
C PHE A 415 -10.23 12.75 23.23
N LEU A 416 -9.89 12.08 22.12
CA LEU A 416 -8.72 12.41 21.33
C LEU A 416 -8.81 13.84 20.76
N GLY A 417 -9.97 14.24 20.27
CA GLY A 417 -10.20 15.57 19.69
C GLY A 417 -9.96 16.69 20.69
N PHE A 418 -10.62 16.63 21.84
CA PHE A 418 -10.50 17.67 22.88
C PHE A 418 -9.07 17.79 23.42
N HIS A 419 -8.40 16.67 23.70
CA HIS A 419 -7.06 16.73 24.30
C HIS A 419 -5.99 17.08 23.27
N THR A 420 -6.01 16.49 22.07
CA THR A 420 -4.98 16.76 21.05
C THR A 420 -5.06 18.21 20.58
N LEU A 421 -6.25 18.68 20.21
CA LEU A 421 -6.44 20.07 19.78
C LEU A 421 -6.19 21.04 20.95
N GLY A 422 -6.62 20.69 22.16
CA GLY A 422 -6.39 21.50 23.35
C GLY A 422 -4.91 21.71 23.65
N LEU A 423 -4.09 20.66 23.51
CA LEU A 423 -2.63 20.75 23.67
C LEU A 423 -1.99 21.61 22.57
N TYR A 424 -2.37 21.43 21.30
CA TYR A 424 -1.89 22.28 20.22
C TYR A 424 -2.22 23.76 20.46
N ILE A 425 -3.46 24.08 20.82
CA ILE A 425 -3.90 25.46 21.13
C ILE A 425 -3.14 26.03 22.34
N HIS A 426 -2.96 25.24 23.39
CA HIS A 426 -2.15 25.64 24.55
C HIS A 426 -0.72 26.00 24.11
N ASN A 427 -0.07 25.12 23.35
CA ASN A 427 1.29 25.31 22.88
C ASN A 427 1.41 26.54 21.96
N ASP A 428 0.50 26.73 21.00
CA ASP A 428 0.45 27.96 20.18
C ASP A 428 0.34 29.21 21.05
N THR A 429 -0.52 29.20 22.07
CA THR A 429 -0.78 30.36 22.93
C THR A 429 0.46 30.75 23.73
N VAL A 430 1.13 29.80 24.37
CA VAL A 430 2.32 30.09 25.19
C VAL A 430 3.52 30.48 24.34
N VAL A 431 3.68 29.89 23.15
CA VAL A 431 4.71 30.29 22.17
C VAL A 431 4.44 31.71 21.67
N ALA A 432 3.19 32.06 21.36
CA ALA A 432 2.81 33.40 20.94
C ALA A 432 3.07 34.46 22.03
N PHE A 433 3.00 34.09 23.31
CA PHE A 433 3.37 34.95 24.44
C PHE A 433 4.88 34.99 24.74
N GLY A 434 5.71 34.37 23.90
CA GLY A 434 7.16 34.33 24.09
C GLY A 434 7.61 33.48 25.27
N GLN A 435 6.80 32.48 25.66
CA GLN A 435 7.05 31.56 26.76
C GLN A 435 7.06 30.09 26.28
N PRO A 436 7.93 29.73 25.31
CA PRO A 436 7.95 28.38 24.73
C PRO A 436 8.28 27.27 25.75
N GLU A 437 8.92 27.61 26.87
CA GLU A 437 9.21 26.68 27.98
C GLU A 437 7.96 26.24 28.74
N LYS A 438 6.82 26.92 28.56
CA LYS A 438 5.52 26.57 29.16
C LYS A 438 4.65 25.68 28.27
N GLN A 439 5.18 25.24 27.13
CA GLN A 439 4.54 24.21 26.32
C GLN A 439 4.40 22.92 27.13
N ILE A 440 3.37 22.15 26.81
CA ILE A 440 3.20 20.80 27.35
C ILE A 440 3.76 19.83 26.31
N LEU A 441 4.92 19.27 26.61
CA LEU A 441 5.67 18.37 25.75
C LEU A 441 5.72 16.99 26.39
N PHE A 442 4.99 16.04 25.81
CA PHE A 442 4.99 14.65 26.27
C PHE A 442 5.93 13.81 25.39
N GLU A 443 6.87 13.11 26.01
CA GLU A 443 7.71 12.16 25.29
C GLU A 443 6.92 10.90 24.92
N PRO A 444 7.08 10.35 23.70
CA PRO A 444 6.41 9.14 23.25
C PRO A 444 7.10 7.87 23.80
N VAL A 445 7.28 7.79 25.13
CA VAL A 445 8.07 6.75 25.82
C VAL A 445 7.71 5.31 25.44
N PHE A 446 6.45 5.03 25.10
CA PHE A 446 6.05 3.69 24.64
C PHE A 446 6.61 3.36 23.25
N ALA A 447 6.65 4.33 22.34
CA ALA A 447 7.22 4.15 21.02
C ALA A 447 8.76 4.11 21.09
N GLU A 448 9.38 4.94 21.94
CA GLU A 448 10.83 4.89 22.19
C GLU A 448 11.25 3.53 22.78
N TYR A 449 10.44 2.99 23.71
CA TYR A 449 10.62 1.65 24.24
C TYR A 449 10.59 0.59 23.12
N ILE A 450 9.69 0.70 22.15
CA ILE A 450 9.64 -0.22 20.99
C ILE A 450 10.91 -0.09 20.14
N GLN A 451 11.39 1.13 19.91
CA GLN A 451 12.66 1.34 19.19
C GLN A 451 13.84 0.72 19.94
N ALA A 452 13.91 0.90 21.26
CA ALA A 452 14.95 0.29 22.10
C ALA A 452 14.83 -1.23 22.18
N ALA A 453 13.61 -1.76 22.31
CA ALA A 453 13.35 -3.19 22.24
C ALA A 453 13.81 -3.79 20.91
N SER A 454 13.77 -2.99 19.83
CA SER A 454 14.26 -3.34 18.50
C SER A 454 15.78 -3.15 18.33
N GLY A 455 16.50 -2.66 19.34
CA GLY A 455 17.96 -2.55 19.31
C GLY A 455 18.50 -1.13 19.12
N LYS A 456 17.63 -0.10 19.12
CA LYS A 456 18.07 1.30 19.07
C LYS A 456 18.61 1.76 20.42
N ALA A 457 19.87 2.14 20.48
CA ALA A 457 20.57 2.41 21.74
C ALA A 457 20.36 3.84 22.29
N ILE A 458 19.89 4.79 21.47
CA ILE A 458 19.89 6.22 21.80
C ILE A 458 19.06 6.59 23.05
N TYR A 459 18.03 5.81 23.39
CA TYR A 459 17.14 6.09 24.53
C TYR A 459 17.58 5.41 25.83
N GLU A 460 18.65 4.60 25.80
CA GLU A 460 19.26 3.96 26.98
C GLU A 460 18.33 3.08 27.85
N PHE A 461 17.17 2.62 27.33
CA PHE A 461 16.28 1.70 28.07
C PHE A 461 16.92 0.36 28.43
N ASN A 462 17.89 -0.11 27.63
CA ASN A 462 18.64 -1.36 27.85
C ASN A 462 17.72 -2.60 28.01
N VAL A 463 16.80 -2.78 27.05
CA VAL A 463 15.77 -3.84 27.02
C VAL A 463 15.83 -4.64 25.72
N LEU A 464 15.54 -5.95 25.81
CA LEU A 464 15.49 -6.86 24.67
C LEU A 464 16.73 -6.70 23.77
N LEU A 465 16.57 -6.30 22.50
CA LEU A 465 17.68 -6.25 21.53
C LEU A 465 18.68 -5.10 21.78
N SER A 466 18.32 -4.08 22.58
CA SER A 466 19.30 -3.05 23.01
C SER A 466 20.16 -3.51 24.18
N SER A 467 19.84 -4.65 24.80
CA SER A 467 20.62 -5.25 25.87
C SER A 467 21.52 -6.36 25.34
N SER A 468 22.83 -6.24 25.53
CA SER A 468 23.82 -7.21 25.05
C SER A 468 23.72 -8.59 25.70
N THR A 469 23.12 -8.67 26.89
CA THR A 469 22.99 -9.91 27.68
C THR A 469 21.62 -10.56 27.58
N SER A 470 20.68 -9.93 26.86
CA SER A 470 19.32 -10.46 26.67
C SER A 470 19.35 -11.78 25.88
N PRO A 471 18.55 -12.78 26.25
CA PRO A 471 18.41 -14.02 25.47
C PRO A 471 18.01 -13.77 24.00
N ALA A 472 17.20 -12.73 23.75
CA ALA A 472 16.80 -12.35 22.39
C ALA A 472 18.01 -11.91 21.54
N THR A 473 18.92 -11.15 22.15
CA THR A 473 20.15 -10.67 21.51
C THR A 473 21.10 -11.83 21.24
N ILE A 474 21.33 -12.68 22.25
CA ILE A 474 22.22 -13.84 22.14
C ILE A 474 21.77 -14.77 21.00
N ALA A 475 20.47 -15.04 20.88
CA ALA A 475 19.92 -15.90 19.84
C ALA A 475 20.07 -15.32 18.42
N GLY A 476 20.03 -14.00 18.26
CA GLY A 476 20.13 -13.35 16.95
C GLY A 476 21.56 -13.02 16.48
N ASN A 477 22.54 -12.97 17.41
CA ASN A 477 23.85 -12.34 17.20
C ASN A 477 24.72 -12.97 16.08
N GLN A 478 24.44 -14.21 15.67
CA GLN A 478 25.19 -14.91 14.61
C GLN A 478 24.43 -15.05 13.29
N VAL A 479 23.27 -14.40 13.16
CA VAL A 479 22.41 -14.55 11.97
C VAL A 479 22.16 -13.18 11.31
N TRP A 480 21.09 -12.49 11.68
CA TRP A 480 20.65 -11.21 11.09
C TRP A 480 20.93 -9.98 11.97
N LEU A 481 21.15 -10.22 13.26
CA LEU A 481 21.12 -9.15 14.26
C LEU A 481 22.28 -8.14 14.11
N PRO A 482 23.53 -8.53 13.78
CA PRO A 482 24.60 -7.55 13.61
C PRO A 482 24.30 -6.51 12.52
N GLY A 483 23.85 -6.95 11.34
CA GLY A 483 23.48 -6.04 10.24
C GLY A 483 22.26 -5.18 10.58
N TRP A 484 21.28 -5.75 11.30
CA TRP A 484 20.15 -4.99 11.82
C TRP A 484 20.56 -3.91 12.83
N LEU A 485 21.39 -4.25 13.81
CA LEU A 485 21.86 -3.31 14.83
C LEU A 485 22.72 -2.18 14.24
N GLU A 486 23.51 -2.49 13.21
CA GLU A 486 24.22 -1.47 12.43
C GLU A 486 23.22 -0.51 11.75
N ALA A 487 22.20 -1.05 11.08
CA ALA A 487 21.24 -0.24 10.35
C ALA A 487 20.38 0.64 11.28
N ILE A 488 19.81 0.10 12.35
CA ILE A 488 18.88 0.82 13.26
C ILE A 488 19.58 1.91 14.09
N ASN A 489 20.90 1.79 14.31
CA ASN A 489 21.70 2.78 15.03
C ASN A 489 22.43 3.76 14.09
N ASN A 490 22.21 3.66 12.77
CA ASN A 490 22.79 4.58 11.80
C ASN A 490 21.83 5.73 11.49
N ASN A 491 22.17 6.94 11.95
CA ASN A 491 21.37 8.15 11.77
C ASN A 491 21.33 8.71 10.33
N LYS A 492 21.78 7.93 9.32
CA LYS A 492 21.80 8.31 7.89
C LYS A 492 20.76 7.59 7.04
N ASN A 493 19.87 6.82 7.67
CA ASN A 493 18.75 6.13 7.04
C ASN A 493 17.45 6.42 7.81
N ASP A 494 16.34 5.95 7.27
CA ASP A 494 14.99 6.20 7.82
C ASP A 494 14.45 5.04 8.67
N LEU A 495 15.30 4.06 9.02
CA LEU A 495 14.92 2.92 9.85
C LEU A 495 14.75 3.34 11.31
N PHE A 496 13.50 3.34 11.78
CA PHE A 496 13.14 3.77 13.13
C PHE A 496 13.71 5.16 13.47
N LEU A 497 13.32 6.18 12.73
CA LEU A 497 13.68 7.58 12.99
C LEU A 497 13.50 7.95 14.47
N THR A 498 14.38 8.80 14.99
CA THR A 498 14.23 9.35 16.35
C THR A 498 12.92 10.11 16.46
N ILE A 499 12.22 9.94 17.57
CA ILE A 499 10.89 10.52 17.81
C ILE A 499 10.91 11.31 19.11
N GLY A 500 10.06 12.33 19.21
CA GLY A 500 9.91 13.18 20.39
C GLY A 500 8.50 13.76 20.54
N PRO A 501 8.34 14.90 21.24
CA PRO A 501 7.02 15.43 21.59
C PRO A 501 6.15 15.85 20.38
N GLY A 502 6.78 16.33 19.32
CA GLY A 502 6.09 16.65 18.07
C GLY A 502 5.47 15.42 17.41
N ASP A 503 6.23 14.32 17.40
CA ASP A 503 5.74 13.02 16.94
C ASP A 503 4.58 12.52 17.81
N PHE A 504 4.67 12.69 19.13
CA PHE A 504 3.59 12.30 20.04
C PHE A 504 2.26 12.97 19.67
N LEU A 505 2.25 14.29 19.50
CA LEU A 505 1.03 15.05 19.22
C LEU A 505 0.42 14.70 17.87
N VAL A 506 1.24 14.56 16.83
CA VAL A 506 0.72 14.23 15.49
C VAL A 506 0.23 12.78 15.40
N HIS A 507 0.84 11.83 16.12
CA HIS A 507 0.30 10.46 16.21
C HIS A 507 -1.08 10.43 16.89
N HIS A 508 -1.34 11.30 17.88
CA HIS A 508 -2.67 11.43 18.47
C HIS A 508 -3.67 12.12 17.52
N ALA A 509 -3.23 13.06 16.68
CA ALA A 509 -4.06 13.62 15.62
C ALA A 509 -4.40 12.57 14.54
N ILE A 510 -3.43 11.74 14.15
CA ILE A 510 -3.66 10.60 13.24
C ILE A 510 -4.64 9.61 13.88
N ALA A 511 -4.46 9.28 15.17
CA ALA A 511 -5.38 8.42 15.89
C ALA A 511 -6.81 8.99 15.92
N LEU A 512 -6.96 10.31 16.15
CA LEU A 512 -8.25 10.99 16.06
C LEU A 512 -8.88 10.80 14.68
N GLY A 513 -8.13 11.09 13.61
CA GLY A 513 -8.62 10.97 12.24
C GLY A 513 -9.07 9.54 11.90
N LEU A 514 -8.29 8.54 12.29
CA LEU A 514 -8.64 7.12 12.11
C LEU A 514 -9.90 6.74 12.88
N HIS A 515 -10.03 7.14 14.14
CA HIS A 515 -11.20 6.80 14.97
C HIS A 515 -12.48 7.51 14.50
N VAL A 516 -12.39 8.77 14.05
CA VAL A 516 -13.55 9.48 13.50
C VAL A 516 -13.97 8.89 12.15
N THR A 517 -13.01 8.60 11.27
CA THR A 517 -13.29 7.93 10.00
C THR A 517 -13.96 6.57 10.23
N ALA A 518 -13.42 5.77 11.15
CA ALA A 518 -14.00 4.48 11.54
C ALA A 518 -15.39 4.64 12.17
N LEU A 519 -15.60 5.64 13.05
CA LEU A 519 -16.90 5.94 13.64
C LEU A 519 -17.96 6.19 12.57
N ILE A 520 -17.67 7.05 11.60
CA ILE A 520 -18.62 7.40 10.53
C ILE A 520 -18.97 6.16 9.71
N LEU A 521 -17.96 5.40 9.29
CA LEU A 521 -18.12 4.19 8.47
C LEU A 521 -18.85 3.06 9.21
N VAL A 522 -18.45 2.77 10.45
CA VAL A 522 -19.06 1.72 11.28
C VAL A 522 -20.50 2.10 11.61
N LYS A 523 -20.77 3.35 12.03
CA LYS A 523 -22.14 3.80 12.29
C LYS A 523 -22.99 3.75 11.03
N GLY A 524 -22.45 4.16 9.88
CA GLY A 524 -23.11 4.05 8.57
C GLY A 524 -23.51 2.62 8.23
N ALA A 525 -22.62 1.65 8.45
CA ALA A 525 -22.88 0.24 8.20
C ALA A 525 -23.88 -0.38 9.19
N LEU A 526 -23.74 -0.12 10.50
CA LEU A 526 -24.59 -0.71 11.54
C LEU A 526 -26.02 -0.11 11.56
N ASP A 527 -26.20 1.13 11.10
CA ASP A 527 -27.51 1.77 10.94
C ASP A 527 -28.06 1.66 9.50
N ALA A 528 -27.38 0.92 8.61
CA ALA A 528 -27.78 0.81 7.21
C ALA A 528 -29.15 0.13 7.04
N ARG A 529 -29.46 -0.87 7.90
CA ARG A 529 -30.74 -1.58 7.85
C ARG A 529 -31.89 -0.80 8.49
N GLY A 530 -31.59 0.08 9.43
CA GLY A 530 -32.58 0.84 10.18
C GLY A 530 -31.98 1.52 11.41
N SER A 531 -32.55 2.68 11.76
CA SER A 531 -32.28 3.42 12.99
C SER A 531 -33.60 3.86 13.63
N LYS A 532 -33.56 4.47 14.83
CA LYS A 532 -34.79 4.99 15.46
C LYS A 532 -35.52 6.04 14.61
N LEU A 533 -34.78 6.84 13.83
CA LEU A 533 -35.33 7.91 13.00
C LEU A 533 -35.95 7.39 11.69
N MET A 534 -35.45 6.27 11.18
CA MET A 534 -35.94 5.59 9.97
C MET A 534 -35.73 4.07 10.14
N PRO A 535 -36.70 3.37 10.76
CA PRO A 535 -36.57 1.94 11.10
C PRO A 535 -36.55 1.00 9.88
N ASP A 536 -37.15 1.41 8.79
CA ASP A 536 -37.37 0.69 7.53
C ASP A 536 -36.33 1.02 6.45
N LYS A 537 -35.17 1.57 6.85
CA LYS A 537 -34.13 2.06 5.92
C LYS A 537 -33.68 1.03 4.87
N LYS A 538 -33.59 -0.25 5.24
CA LYS A 538 -33.23 -1.33 4.30
C LYS A 538 -34.12 -1.37 3.06
N ASP A 539 -35.38 -0.93 3.15
CA ASP A 539 -36.35 -1.02 2.06
C ASP A 539 -36.10 0.05 0.97
N PHE A 540 -35.25 1.04 1.25
CA PHE A 540 -34.86 2.13 0.34
C PHE A 540 -33.52 1.89 -0.36
N GLY A 541 -32.79 0.83 0.04
CA GLY A 541 -31.47 0.51 -0.51
C GLY A 541 -30.32 1.33 0.09
N TYR A 542 -29.15 1.26 -0.56
CA TYR A 542 -27.91 1.84 -0.03
C TYR A 542 -27.80 3.36 -0.22
N SER A 543 -28.23 3.86 -1.38
CA SER A 543 -28.13 5.27 -1.78
C SER A 543 -29.50 5.82 -2.13
N PHE A 544 -29.95 6.81 -1.35
CA PHE A 544 -31.19 7.54 -1.56
C PHE A 544 -31.07 8.92 -0.90
N PRO A 545 -31.82 9.95 -1.33
CA PRO A 545 -31.57 11.34 -0.92
C PRO A 545 -31.86 11.63 0.56
N CYS A 546 -33.05 11.23 1.03
CA CYS A 546 -33.57 11.43 2.38
C CYS A 546 -34.92 10.71 2.52
N ASP A 547 -35.55 10.80 3.69
CA ASP A 547 -36.97 10.45 3.92
C ASP A 547 -37.82 11.71 4.22
N GLY A 548 -37.52 12.80 3.49
CA GLY A 548 -38.22 14.07 3.56
C GLY A 548 -37.88 14.97 4.77
N PRO A 549 -38.49 16.17 4.84
CA PRO A 549 -38.21 17.15 5.90
C PRO A 549 -38.96 16.88 7.21
N GLY A 550 -39.82 15.86 7.26
CA GLY A 550 -40.54 15.46 8.47
C GLY A 550 -39.61 14.95 9.57
N ARG A 551 -40.16 14.74 10.78
CA ARG A 551 -39.45 14.17 11.93
C ARG A 551 -38.17 14.93 12.35
N GLY A 552 -38.09 16.21 12.02
CA GLY A 552 -36.93 17.09 12.30
C GLY A 552 -35.95 17.23 11.13
N GLY A 553 -36.17 16.53 10.01
CA GLY A 553 -35.29 16.51 8.84
C GLY A 553 -34.44 15.23 8.78
N THR A 554 -34.34 14.64 7.59
CA THR A 554 -33.65 13.35 7.36
C THR A 554 -32.58 13.43 6.26
N CYS A 555 -31.97 14.60 6.11
CA CYS A 555 -30.84 14.79 5.19
C CYS A 555 -29.68 13.87 5.56
N ASP A 556 -28.97 13.37 4.55
CA ASP A 556 -27.74 12.56 4.71
C ASP A 556 -27.93 11.32 5.62
N ILE A 557 -29.10 10.68 5.53
CA ILE A 557 -29.48 9.56 6.41
C ILE A 557 -29.11 8.19 5.84
N SER A 558 -28.82 8.08 4.54
CA SER A 558 -28.50 6.81 3.88
C SER A 558 -27.10 6.30 4.28
N ALA A 559 -26.83 5.02 4.03
CA ALA A 559 -25.51 4.46 4.28
C ALA A 559 -24.47 4.95 3.25
N TRP A 560 -24.92 5.36 2.05
CA TRP A 560 -24.08 6.05 1.07
C TRP A 560 -23.64 7.43 1.57
N ASP A 561 -24.51 8.16 2.26
CA ASP A 561 -24.17 9.48 2.80
C ASP A 561 -23.09 9.39 3.89
N ALA A 562 -23.11 8.30 4.68
CA ALA A 562 -22.03 8.01 5.62
C ALA A 562 -20.69 7.74 4.92
N PHE A 563 -20.70 7.02 3.78
CA PHE A 563 -19.51 6.87 2.94
C PHE A 563 -19.01 8.24 2.42
N TYR A 564 -19.93 9.07 1.91
CA TYR A 564 -19.62 10.43 1.46
C TYR A 564 -18.96 11.27 2.56
N LEU A 565 -19.50 11.27 3.79
CA LEU A 565 -18.92 12.00 4.92
C LEU A 565 -17.57 11.43 5.36
N ALA A 566 -17.41 10.10 5.32
CA ALA A 566 -16.16 9.45 5.68
C ALA A 566 -15.02 9.76 4.68
N MET A 567 -15.34 10.03 3.41
CA MET A 567 -14.33 10.44 2.42
C MET A 567 -13.60 11.73 2.84
N PHE A 568 -14.30 12.72 3.38
CA PHE A 568 -13.66 13.94 3.89
C PHE A 568 -12.70 13.64 5.04
N TRP A 569 -13.13 12.81 5.99
CA TRP A 569 -12.31 12.44 7.15
C TRP A 569 -11.11 11.58 6.76
N MET A 570 -11.28 10.67 5.80
CA MET A 570 -10.18 9.89 5.25
C MET A 570 -9.14 10.81 4.59
N LEU A 571 -9.56 11.72 3.71
CA LEU A 571 -8.65 12.66 3.04
C LEU A 571 -7.91 13.55 4.05
N ASN A 572 -8.61 14.05 5.06
CA ASN A 572 -8.01 14.83 6.14
C ASN A 572 -7.00 13.99 6.97
N THR A 573 -7.35 12.76 7.31
CA THR A 573 -6.48 11.84 8.09
C THR A 573 -5.22 11.51 7.32
N ILE A 574 -5.33 11.11 6.04
CA ILE A 574 -4.18 10.83 5.19
C ILE A 574 -3.38 12.10 4.92
N GLY A 575 -4.03 13.26 4.83
CA GLY A 575 -3.39 14.57 4.80
C GLY A 575 -2.47 14.78 6.01
N TRP A 576 -2.96 14.56 7.23
CA TRP A 576 -2.13 14.65 8.45
C TRP A 576 -0.98 13.65 8.45
N VAL A 577 -1.22 12.40 8.07
CA VAL A 577 -0.17 11.37 7.98
C VAL A 577 0.93 11.78 7.00
N THR A 578 0.56 12.26 5.82
CA THR A 578 1.52 12.59 4.75
C THR A 578 2.20 13.93 4.98
N PHE A 579 1.54 14.91 5.63
CA PHE A 579 2.17 16.15 6.06
C PHE A 579 3.23 15.89 7.12
N TYR A 580 2.91 15.05 8.11
CA TYR A 580 3.86 14.62 9.12
C TYR A 580 5.07 13.94 8.51
N TRP A 581 4.83 12.88 7.72
CA TRP A 581 5.91 12.12 7.11
C TRP A 581 6.80 13.03 6.26
N HIS A 582 6.20 13.88 5.41
CA HIS A 582 6.95 14.74 4.51
C HIS A 582 7.75 15.81 5.26
N TRP A 583 7.16 16.49 6.25
CA TRP A 583 7.89 17.51 7.01
C TRP A 583 9.06 16.91 7.78
N LYS A 584 8.84 15.77 8.45
CA LYS A 584 9.90 15.07 9.19
C LYS A 584 11.06 14.65 8.29
N HIS A 585 10.78 14.09 7.12
CA HIS A 585 11.84 13.70 6.19
C HIS A 585 12.54 14.91 5.57
N MET A 586 11.80 15.98 5.25
CA MET A 586 12.38 17.21 4.71
C MET A 586 13.40 17.85 5.66
N THR A 587 13.14 17.87 6.97
CA THR A 587 14.08 18.42 7.94
C THR A 587 15.31 17.53 8.13
N ILE A 588 15.14 16.20 8.08
CA ILE A 588 16.25 15.23 8.10
C ILE A 588 17.13 15.38 6.85
N TRP A 589 16.54 15.37 5.65
CA TRP A 589 17.25 15.53 4.39
C TRP A 589 17.91 16.90 4.25
N GLY A 590 17.29 17.94 4.83
CA GLY A 590 17.84 19.28 4.95
C GLY A 590 18.96 19.42 5.99
N GLY A 591 19.24 18.38 6.78
CA GLY A 591 20.28 18.38 7.81
C GLY A 591 19.94 19.23 9.04
N ASN A 592 18.66 19.55 9.27
CA ASN A 592 18.18 20.33 10.41
C ASN A 592 16.94 19.69 11.05
N PRO A 593 17.03 18.46 11.60
CA PRO A 593 15.91 17.78 12.23
C PRO A 593 15.29 18.61 13.38
N GLY A 594 16.11 19.40 14.09
CA GLY A 594 15.66 20.25 15.20
C GLY A 594 14.55 21.25 14.82
N GLN A 595 14.45 21.66 13.56
CA GLN A 595 13.33 22.49 13.10
C GLN A 595 11.98 21.78 13.32
N PHE A 596 11.89 20.49 13.00
CA PHE A 596 10.69 19.70 13.23
C PHE A 596 10.47 19.51 14.73
N ASP A 597 11.51 19.12 15.46
CA ASP A 597 11.43 18.80 16.89
C ASP A 597 10.93 20.00 17.73
N GLU A 598 11.33 21.21 17.36
CA GLU A 598 10.92 22.45 18.04
C GLU A 598 9.57 22.98 17.54
N SER A 599 9.33 22.97 16.23
CA SER A 599 8.20 23.69 15.61
C SER A 599 6.95 22.85 15.39
N SER A 600 7.02 21.53 15.46
CA SER A 600 5.86 20.66 15.23
C SER A 600 4.91 20.57 16.44
N ASN A 601 5.29 21.12 17.59
CA ASN A 601 4.51 21.07 18.84
C ASN A 601 3.31 22.04 18.87
N TYR A 602 3.21 22.96 17.91
CA TYR A 602 2.19 24.00 17.81
C TYR A 602 1.79 24.23 16.34
N ILE A 603 0.54 24.59 16.07
CA ILE A 603 -0.03 24.65 14.71
C ILE A 603 0.63 25.74 13.86
N MET A 604 1.02 26.87 14.46
CA MET A 604 1.70 27.93 13.71
C MET A 604 3.02 27.46 13.07
N GLY A 605 3.72 26.50 13.68
CA GLY A 605 4.93 25.92 13.09
C GLY A 605 4.61 25.11 11.82
N TRP A 606 3.55 24.29 11.84
CA TRP A 606 3.05 23.60 10.65
C TRP A 606 2.65 24.57 9.53
N LEU A 607 2.03 25.69 9.87
CA LEU A 607 1.65 26.69 8.88
C LEU A 607 2.86 27.44 8.30
N ARG A 608 3.74 27.94 9.16
CA ARG A 608 4.86 28.82 8.78
C ARG A 608 6.04 28.05 8.21
N ASP A 609 6.52 27.05 8.94
CA ASP A 609 7.81 26.40 8.69
C ASP A 609 7.67 25.17 7.80
N TYR A 610 6.45 24.65 7.65
CA TYR A 610 6.13 23.62 6.67
C TYR A 610 5.40 24.18 5.45
N LEU A 611 4.13 24.56 5.57
CA LEU A 611 3.32 24.92 4.40
C LEU A 611 3.84 26.17 3.69
N TRP A 612 4.02 27.28 4.42
CA TRP A 612 4.46 28.54 3.84
C TRP A 612 5.90 28.45 3.33
N LEU A 613 6.85 28.03 4.18
CA LEU A 613 8.28 27.99 3.84
C LEU A 613 8.55 27.12 2.60
N ASN A 614 7.98 25.90 2.55
CA ASN A 614 8.25 24.96 1.47
C ASN A 614 7.43 25.25 0.20
N SER A 615 6.42 26.12 0.26
CA SER A 615 5.70 26.58 -0.93
C SER A 615 6.52 27.53 -1.81
N SER A 616 7.56 28.17 -1.26
CA SER A 616 8.30 29.24 -1.93
C SER A 616 8.87 28.86 -3.32
N PRO A 617 9.56 27.71 -3.50
CA PRO A 617 10.02 27.30 -4.84
C PRO A 617 8.87 26.96 -5.79
N LEU A 618 7.80 26.38 -5.26
CA LEU A 618 6.62 25.97 -6.02
C LEU A 618 5.90 27.19 -6.61
N ILE A 619 5.56 28.18 -5.77
CA ILE A 619 4.82 29.38 -6.23
C ILE A 619 5.67 30.28 -7.14
N ASN A 620 6.99 30.10 -7.15
CA ASN A 620 7.91 30.75 -8.08
C ASN A 620 8.26 29.87 -9.30
N GLY A 621 7.51 28.79 -9.56
CA GLY A 621 7.65 28.00 -10.79
C GLY A 621 7.44 28.84 -12.05
N TYR A 622 6.59 29.85 -11.97
CA TYR A 622 6.50 30.97 -12.91
C TYR A 622 6.17 32.26 -12.16
N ASN A 623 6.70 33.40 -12.62
CA ASN A 623 6.48 34.72 -12.03
C ASN A 623 6.63 35.81 -13.13
N PRO A 624 6.45 37.12 -12.82
CA PRO A 624 6.54 38.18 -13.83
C PRO A 624 7.88 38.25 -14.58
N PHE A 625 8.94 37.64 -14.06
CA PHE A 625 10.29 37.69 -14.63
C PHE A 625 10.64 36.46 -15.48
N GLY A 626 9.88 35.37 -15.38
CA GLY A 626 10.14 34.15 -16.14
C GLY A 626 9.53 32.89 -15.53
N MET A 627 10.00 31.74 -15.98
CA MET A 627 9.53 30.43 -15.52
C MET A 627 10.65 29.39 -15.52
N ASN A 628 10.46 28.32 -14.75
CA ASN A 628 11.38 27.20 -14.66
C ASN A 628 10.61 25.86 -14.76
N ASN A 629 11.30 24.74 -14.62
CA ASN A 629 10.70 23.40 -14.75
C ASN A 629 9.69 23.04 -13.65
N LEU A 630 9.50 23.89 -12.64
CA LEU A 630 8.42 23.76 -11.66
C LEU A 630 7.11 24.43 -12.09
N SER A 631 7.09 25.12 -13.24
CA SER A 631 5.90 25.86 -13.70
C SER A 631 4.65 24.97 -13.86
N VAL A 632 4.83 23.72 -14.31
CA VAL A 632 3.72 22.75 -14.44
C VAL A 632 3.13 22.41 -13.07
N TRP A 633 3.97 22.27 -12.05
CA TRP A 633 3.54 22.00 -10.68
C TRP A 633 2.89 23.22 -10.04
N ALA A 634 3.41 24.42 -10.30
CA ALA A 634 2.80 25.67 -9.84
C ALA A 634 1.41 25.88 -10.45
N TRP A 635 1.25 25.56 -11.73
CA TRP A 635 -0.05 25.62 -12.41
C TRP A 635 -0.99 24.55 -11.87
N MET A 636 -0.52 23.31 -11.73
CA MET A 636 -1.30 22.20 -11.15
C MET A 636 -1.70 22.48 -9.70
N PHE A 637 -0.87 23.18 -8.93
CA PHE A 637 -1.15 23.59 -7.57
C PHE A 637 -2.35 24.55 -7.52
N LEU A 638 -2.36 25.60 -8.35
CA LEU A 638 -3.52 26.51 -8.46
C LEU A 638 -4.74 25.79 -9.05
N PHE A 639 -4.54 24.91 -10.02
CA PHE A 639 -5.63 24.10 -10.57
C PHE A 639 -6.27 23.21 -9.50
N GLY A 640 -5.47 22.61 -8.61
CA GLY A 640 -5.97 21.88 -7.45
C GLY A 640 -6.83 22.75 -6.53
N HIS A 641 -6.43 24.00 -6.27
CA HIS A 641 -7.22 24.96 -5.49
C HIS A 641 -8.49 25.43 -6.20
N LEU A 642 -8.53 25.37 -7.54
CA LEU A 642 -9.73 25.72 -8.31
C LEU A 642 -10.76 24.59 -8.28
N ILE A 643 -10.30 23.33 -8.26
CA ILE A 643 -11.16 22.15 -8.24
C ILE A 643 -11.66 21.82 -6.83
N TRP A 644 -10.83 22.06 -5.81
CA TRP A 644 -11.21 21.97 -4.40
C TRP A 644 -12.17 23.10 -4.01
#